data_AF-A0A9N9U691-F1
#
_entry.id   AF-A0A9N9U691-F1
#
_cell.length_a   1.000
_cell.length_b   1.000
_cell.length_c   1.000
_cell.angle_alpha   90.00
_cell.angle_beta   90.00
_cell.angle_gamma   90.00
#
_symmetry.space_group_name_H-M   'P 1'
#
loop_
_entity.id
_entity.type
_entity.pdbx_description
1 polymer ?
#
loop_
_entity_poly.entity_id
_entity_poly.type
_entity_poly.pdbx_seq_one_letter_code
_entity_poly.pdbx_strand_id
1 'polypeptide(L)'
;MDSLQPSRRPPLANTCIRGHLPARPCGADSNKTRLVVDFYQQIEAQLPLRLVNIPQAARIVGLGHVYATQPMGLSWKELSISWAVFRAVTVHLDIPLDSPLSNVKNAISAQAITLVAAVDEAYALGVASAARLLTLPAKLHVSGGITSPTVRDRIRSEGAEPLLDSGTVVETIAAAKASAARINNAIFQDFLRFSEPNATSRWIVEGFSPFLQEVDKQLRASKVDLVVIPVGAGLLAEAVISHFHDSVGHGNPKILSVEPDTAACLWKSLEAKALVTTGTAPTIMGDLRRGEIADDSWDILRNGIDVAVTVSDFEAHQAILDLEKWHVQVGPSSAATLAALRLIPETRLAKLGLSSESTAVLLCTEGPAAYTVPHFVQGNDPVALTQTLVQIDSSSSTISTIPGPGETQIAHYVTAWMEHRNIESHWIEPVRGHPSVVGVVRGTGGGKSLLFNGHLDTVTLKTYEGEPLSGVISDGKLFGRGSADMKGGLAAAMVALASAKSMKIRGDVLLTAVADEEGYSVGTSDVLSAGWRADAALVNEPTNMEILHVHKGFALLEVNIYGVAAHGSRPDLGVDAICKAGYFLAQLDQFAHRLQHGQGSNPKIGPGSIHASIIKGGEEVASYPHFCNIILERRTVPGETPAIVEEQVRDILQSVADSVADFKFDLKLTFHRPPFELSLDHPFFKLVKDVVSESTGSEAVVAGAPYWTDSALLAAQGIPSLIWGPTGYGLHGKEEWVEIESVGKVATGLSEIIRRFCE
;
A
#
# COMPACT_ATOMS: atom_id res chain seq x y z
N MET A 1 27.33 -6.89 -9.35
CA MET A 1 27.43 -6.07 -8.12
C MET A 1 26.41 -6.59 -7.10
N ASP A 2 26.23 -7.92 -6.99
CA ASP A 2 24.93 -8.48 -6.60
C ASP A 2 24.84 -8.86 -5.12
N SER A 3 25.87 -8.54 -4.31
CA SER A 3 25.99 -9.02 -2.93
C SER A 3 25.87 -7.95 -1.84
N LEU A 4 25.50 -6.70 -2.17
CA LEU A 4 25.55 -5.59 -1.20
C LEU A 4 24.25 -4.77 -1.04
N GLN A 5 23.15 -5.12 -1.70
CA GLN A 5 21.86 -4.47 -1.42
C GLN A 5 21.10 -5.26 -0.36
N PRO A 6 20.52 -4.62 0.68
CA PRO A 6 19.65 -5.32 1.60
C PRO A 6 18.42 -5.80 0.83
N SER A 7 18.34 -7.12 0.62
CA SER A 7 17.24 -7.76 -0.09
C SER A 7 15.99 -7.91 0.77
N ARG A 8 16.12 -7.75 2.10
CA ARG A 8 15.02 -7.89 3.06
C ARG A 8 15.31 -7.25 4.43
N ARG A 9 14.28 -7.12 5.25
CA ARG A 9 14.35 -6.84 6.68
C ARG A 9 15.08 -8.01 7.38
N PRO A 10 16.18 -7.75 8.11
CA PRO A 10 16.95 -8.82 8.71
C PRO A 10 16.17 -9.47 9.86
N PRO A 11 16.29 -10.79 10.07
CA PRO A 11 15.79 -11.38 11.30
C PRO A 11 16.52 -10.79 12.50
N LEU A 12 15.77 -10.36 13.50
CA LEU A 12 16.26 -9.65 14.67
C LEU A 12 16.50 -10.65 15.81
N ALA A 13 17.75 -10.78 16.25
CA ALA A 13 18.06 -11.47 17.49
C ALA A 13 17.73 -10.53 18.66
N ASN A 14 16.81 -10.95 19.54
CA ASN A 14 16.43 -10.12 20.67
C ASN A 14 17.57 -10.10 21.69
N THR A 15 18.11 -8.90 21.93
CA THR A 15 19.23 -8.67 22.87
C THR A 15 18.78 -7.95 24.13
N CYS A 16 17.46 -7.78 24.34
CA CYS A 16 16.94 -7.22 25.58
C CYS A 16 17.40 -8.09 26.77
N ILE A 17 17.74 -7.43 27.89
CA ILE A 17 18.11 -8.13 29.13
C ILE A 17 16.88 -8.93 29.54
N ARG A 18 17.02 -10.27 29.64
CA ARG A 18 15.97 -11.13 30.21
C ARG A 18 15.79 -10.73 31.67
N GLY A 19 14.85 -9.83 31.94
CA GLY A 19 14.38 -9.54 33.28
C GLY A 19 13.69 -10.75 33.88
N HIS A 20 13.40 -10.71 35.17
CA HIS A 20 12.48 -11.67 35.77
C HIS A 20 11.13 -11.49 35.06
N LEU A 21 10.68 -12.51 34.33
CA LEU A 21 9.36 -12.49 33.71
C LEU A 21 8.34 -12.24 34.84
N PRO A 22 7.49 -11.21 34.74
CA PRO A 22 6.49 -10.99 35.76
C PRO A 22 5.65 -12.26 35.89
N ALA A 23 5.44 -12.74 37.11
CA ALA A 23 4.57 -13.89 37.38
C ALA A 23 3.13 -13.52 37.01
N ARG A 24 2.79 -13.66 35.73
CA ARG A 24 1.42 -13.57 35.22
C ARG A 24 1.03 -14.95 34.77
N PRO A 25 0.36 -15.72 35.65
CA PRO A 25 -0.02 -17.07 35.29
C PRO A 25 -1.04 -17.01 34.15
N CYS A 26 -0.61 -17.24 32.92
CA CYS A 26 -1.49 -17.73 31.87
C CYS A 26 -1.82 -19.18 32.23
N GLY A 27 -2.82 -19.34 33.09
CA GLY A 27 -3.28 -20.66 33.52
C GLY A 27 -2.48 -21.37 34.62
N ALA A 28 -1.53 -20.70 35.31
CA ALA A 28 -0.95 -21.26 36.54
C ALA A 28 -1.88 -21.15 37.76
N ASP A 29 -2.98 -20.39 37.67
CA ASP A 29 -4.13 -20.58 38.54
C ASP A 29 -4.96 -21.75 37.99
N SER A 30 -4.77 -22.93 38.59
CA SER A 30 -5.44 -24.17 38.18
C SER A 30 -6.97 -24.04 38.14
N ASN A 31 -7.54 -23.12 38.91
CA ASN A 31 -8.97 -22.88 38.94
C ASN A 31 -9.45 -22.10 37.71
N LYS A 32 -8.69 -21.10 37.24
CA LYS A 32 -9.03 -20.34 36.02
C LYS A 32 -8.93 -21.20 34.77
N THR A 33 -7.86 -21.98 34.65
CA THR A 33 -7.66 -22.90 33.53
C THR A 33 -8.78 -23.92 33.42
N ARG A 34 -9.25 -24.43 34.56
CA ARG A 34 -10.41 -25.32 34.61
C ARG A 34 -11.66 -24.67 34.04
N LEU A 35 -11.96 -23.41 34.39
CA LEU A 35 -13.13 -22.70 33.87
C LEU A 35 -13.09 -22.52 32.35
N VAL A 36 -11.92 -22.23 31.77
CA VAL A 36 -11.78 -22.13 30.30
C VAL A 36 -12.05 -23.48 29.63
N VAL A 37 -11.49 -24.56 30.21
CA VAL A 37 -11.70 -25.94 29.71
C VAL A 37 -13.18 -26.33 29.82
N ASP A 38 -13.82 -26.05 30.95
CA ASP A 38 -15.24 -26.33 31.19
C ASP A 38 -16.13 -25.56 30.20
N PHE A 39 -15.76 -24.33 29.82
CA PHE A 39 -16.45 -23.58 28.76
C PHE A 39 -16.28 -24.26 27.38
N TYR A 40 -15.06 -24.62 26.97
CA TYR A 40 -14.84 -25.26 25.68
C TYR A 40 -15.47 -26.65 25.57
N GLN A 41 -15.56 -27.41 26.66
CA GLN A 41 -16.28 -28.70 26.67
C GLN A 41 -17.78 -28.57 26.40
N GLN A 42 -18.37 -27.40 26.66
CA GLN A 42 -19.78 -27.12 26.38
C GLN A 42 -20.05 -26.69 24.94
N ILE A 43 -19.00 -26.45 24.16
CA ILE A 43 -19.10 -26.13 22.74
C ILE A 43 -19.04 -27.45 21.97
N GLU A 44 -20.09 -27.80 21.22
CA GLU A 44 -20.24 -29.09 20.52
C GLU A 44 -19.12 -29.42 19.50
N ALA A 45 -18.24 -28.47 19.19
CA ALA A 45 -16.98 -28.73 18.50
C ALA A 45 -15.97 -29.31 19.50
N GLN A 46 -15.87 -30.65 19.61
CA GLN A 46 -14.67 -31.28 20.17
C GLN A 46 -13.47 -30.59 19.55
N LEU A 47 -12.55 -30.02 20.34
CA LEU A 47 -11.38 -29.26 19.90
C LEU A 47 -10.42 -30.18 19.10
N PRO A 48 -10.57 -30.44 17.79
CA PRO A 48 -9.74 -31.44 17.14
C PRO A 48 -8.49 -30.68 16.70
N LEU A 49 -7.60 -30.41 17.65
CA LEU A 49 -6.24 -30.07 17.29
C LEU A 49 -5.59 -31.31 16.74
N ARG A 50 -5.00 -31.21 15.56
CA ARG A 50 -4.07 -32.24 15.10
C ARG A 50 -2.66 -31.69 15.15
N LEU A 51 -1.78 -32.36 15.89
CA LEU A 51 -0.35 -32.11 15.82
C LEU A 51 0.25 -33.02 14.74
N VAL A 52 0.73 -32.42 13.66
CA VAL A 52 1.24 -33.14 12.48
C VAL A 52 2.76 -33.06 12.47
N ASN A 53 3.44 -34.20 12.43
CA ASN A 53 4.89 -34.24 12.19
C ASN A 53 5.17 -33.95 10.71
N ILE A 54 6.12 -33.06 10.42
CA ILE A 54 6.52 -32.61 9.08
C ILE A 54 8.01 -32.92 8.85
N PRO A 55 8.37 -34.16 8.50
CA PRO A 55 9.77 -34.55 8.24
C PRO A 55 10.45 -33.72 7.14
N GLN A 56 9.67 -33.24 6.16
CA GLN A 56 10.15 -32.41 5.06
C GLN A 56 10.67 -31.07 5.58
N ALA A 57 9.91 -30.41 6.45
CA ALA A 57 10.34 -29.16 7.08
C ALA A 57 11.60 -29.37 7.93
N ALA A 58 11.62 -30.43 8.76
CA ALA A 58 12.76 -30.79 9.60
C ALA A 58 14.06 -30.93 8.78
N ARG A 59 14.01 -31.64 7.64
CA ARG A 59 15.15 -31.78 6.72
C ARG A 59 15.61 -30.46 6.09
N ILE A 60 14.67 -29.58 5.73
CA ILE A 60 15.01 -28.30 5.09
C ILE A 60 15.83 -27.41 6.04
N VAL A 61 15.51 -27.45 7.34
CA VAL A 61 16.10 -26.54 8.34
C VAL A 61 17.16 -27.20 9.23
N GLY A 62 17.42 -28.49 9.05
CA GLY A 62 18.43 -29.24 9.82
C GLY A 62 18.02 -29.60 11.24
N LEU A 63 16.72 -29.74 11.52
CA LEU A 63 16.20 -30.14 12.83
C LEU A 63 15.78 -31.62 12.85
N GLY A 64 15.67 -32.22 14.04
CA GLY A 64 15.26 -33.61 14.19
C GLY A 64 13.77 -33.82 13.94
N HIS A 65 12.95 -32.94 14.53
CA HIS A 65 11.51 -32.97 14.38
C HIS A 65 10.93 -31.56 14.22
N VAL A 66 9.96 -31.44 13.31
CA VAL A 66 9.15 -30.24 13.16
C VAL A 66 7.70 -30.67 13.19
N TYR A 67 6.95 -30.19 14.16
CA TYR A 67 5.51 -30.39 14.26
C TYR A 67 4.78 -29.13 13.87
N ALA A 68 3.61 -29.25 13.24
CA ALA A 68 2.68 -28.13 13.07
C ALA A 68 1.35 -28.47 13.74
N THR A 69 0.78 -27.49 14.42
CA THR A 69 -0.62 -27.59 14.84
C THR A 69 -1.52 -27.43 13.61
N GLN A 70 -2.70 -28.04 13.65
CA GLN A 70 -3.71 -27.87 12.61
C GLN A 70 -5.08 -27.79 13.28
N PRO A 71 -5.73 -26.61 13.28
CA PRO A 71 -7.07 -26.46 13.85
C PRO A 71 -8.11 -27.13 12.93
N MET A 72 -9.01 -27.92 13.51
CA MET A 72 -10.12 -28.55 12.78
C MET A 72 -11.45 -27.92 13.22
N GLY A 73 -11.87 -26.84 12.57
CA GLY A 73 -13.08 -26.08 12.92
C GLY A 73 -12.77 -24.60 13.11
N LEU A 74 -13.27 -24.03 14.21
CA LEU A 74 -12.95 -22.66 14.61
C LEU A 74 -11.43 -22.50 14.81
N SER A 75 -10.90 -21.34 14.42
CA SER A 75 -9.52 -20.98 14.69
C SER A 75 -9.28 -20.85 16.21
N TRP A 76 -8.04 -21.03 16.64
CA TRP A 76 -7.70 -20.82 18.06
C TRP A 76 -7.91 -19.38 18.51
N LYS A 77 -7.75 -18.45 17.57
CA LYS A 77 -8.05 -17.03 17.80
C LYS A 77 -9.56 -16.84 18.01
N GLU A 78 -10.41 -17.46 17.18
CA GLU A 78 -11.87 -17.41 17.34
C GLU A 78 -12.32 -18.00 18.69
N LEU A 79 -11.72 -19.12 19.12
CA LEU A 79 -12.02 -19.73 20.42
C LEU A 79 -11.61 -18.82 21.59
N SER A 80 -10.39 -18.26 21.55
CA SER A 80 -9.90 -17.35 22.59
C SER A 80 -10.76 -16.09 22.73
N ILE A 81 -11.21 -15.54 21.60
CA ILE A 81 -12.14 -14.40 21.56
C ILE A 81 -13.52 -14.81 22.09
N SER A 82 -13.97 -16.03 21.80
CA SER A 82 -15.24 -16.56 22.33
C SER A 82 -15.24 -16.63 23.85
N TRP A 83 -14.12 -17.03 24.47
CA TRP A 83 -13.96 -16.97 25.92
C TRP A 83 -14.02 -15.53 26.45
N ALA A 84 -13.36 -14.58 25.79
CA ALA A 84 -13.39 -13.18 26.18
C ALA A 84 -14.80 -12.55 26.09
N VAL A 85 -15.56 -12.86 25.04
CA VAL A 85 -16.96 -12.41 24.91
C VAL A 85 -17.85 -13.08 25.96
N PHE A 86 -17.66 -14.38 26.22
CA PHE A 86 -18.37 -15.10 27.29
C PHE A 86 -18.11 -14.45 28.67
N ARG A 87 -16.85 -14.13 28.98
CA ARG A 87 -16.45 -13.37 30.17
C ARG A 87 -17.15 -12.01 30.25
N ALA A 88 -17.20 -11.26 29.16
CA ALA A 88 -17.86 -9.96 29.11
C ALA A 88 -19.36 -10.08 29.43
N VAL A 89 -20.02 -11.08 28.84
CA VAL A 89 -21.45 -11.35 29.06
C VAL A 89 -21.74 -11.78 30.49
N THR A 90 -20.96 -12.72 31.03
CA THR A 90 -21.15 -13.23 32.40
C THR A 90 -20.95 -12.15 33.46
N VAL A 91 -19.96 -11.26 33.27
CA VAL A 91 -19.76 -10.07 34.11
C VAL A 91 -20.95 -9.11 34.00
N HIS A 92 -21.45 -8.84 32.80
CA HIS A 92 -22.60 -7.94 32.59
C HIS A 92 -23.90 -8.48 33.20
N LEU A 93 -24.09 -9.79 33.14
CA LEU A 93 -25.27 -10.49 33.66
C LEU A 93 -25.19 -10.84 35.15
N ASP A 94 -24.03 -10.64 35.77
CA ASP A 94 -23.74 -11.08 37.15
C ASP A 94 -24.04 -12.58 37.37
N ILE A 95 -23.59 -13.42 36.42
CA ILE A 95 -23.74 -14.88 36.48
C ILE A 95 -22.38 -15.57 36.66
N PRO A 96 -22.30 -16.68 37.43
CA PRO A 96 -21.05 -17.43 37.63
C PRO A 96 -20.40 -17.91 36.32
N LEU A 97 -19.07 -17.92 36.26
CA LEU A 97 -18.31 -18.34 35.07
C LEU A 97 -18.43 -19.84 34.74
N ASP A 98 -18.77 -20.67 35.72
CA ASP A 98 -19.05 -22.09 35.56
C ASP A 98 -20.51 -22.38 35.16
N SER A 99 -21.30 -21.33 34.88
CA SER A 99 -22.69 -21.48 34.42
C SER A 99 -22.77 -22.24 33.10
N PRO A 100 -23.74 -23.16 32.95
CA PRO A 100 -24.02 -23.79 31.66
C PRO A 100 -24.26 -22.76 30.55
N LEU A 101 -23.71 -23.02 29.36
CA LEU A 101 -23.82 -22.14 28.19
C LEU A 101 -25.29 -21.90 27.81
N SER A 102 -26.17 -22.89 28.03
CA SER A 102 -27.62 -22.76 27.86
C SER A 102 -28.24 -21.71 28.78
N ASN A 103 -27.80 -21.62 30.04
CA ASN A 103 -28.28 -20.62 30.99
C ASN A 103 -27.86 -19.22 30.56
N VAL A 104 -26.62 -19.07 30.09
CA VAL A 104 -26.08 -17.81 29.58
C VAL A 104 -26.87 -17.36 28.34
N LYS A 105 -27.12 -18.25 27.38
CA LYS A 105 -27.96 -17.98 26.19
C LYS A 105 -29.39 -17.57 26.53
N ASN A 106 -30.00 -18.25 27.51
CA ASN A 106 -31.34 -17.92 27.99
C ASN A 106 -31.36 -16.52 28.64
N ALA A 107 -30.33 -16.17 29.42
CA ALA A 107 -30.22 -14.87 30.05
C ALA A 107 -29.97 -13.73 29.03
N ILE A 108 -29.12 -13.95 28.03
CA ILE A 108 -28.93 -13.03 26.89
C ILE A 108 -30.27 -12.73 26.22
N SER A 109 -31.04 -13.77 25.92
CA SER A 109 -32.34 -13.65 25.25
C SER A 109 -33.37 -12.94 26.15
N ALA A 110 -33.46 -13.32 27.43
CA ALA A 110 -34.42 -12.76 28.37
C ALA A 110 -34.22 -11.26 28.61
N GLN A 111 -32.98 -10.78 28.54
CA GLN A 111 -32.66 -9.36 28.75
C GLN A 111 -32.38 -8.58 27.45
N ALA A 112 -32.53 -9.23 26.29
CA ALA A 112 -32.29 -8.65 24.97
C ALA A 112 -30.93 -7.94 24.84
N ILE A 113 -29.85 -8.61 25.28
CA ILE A 113 -28.50 -8.05 25.26
C ILE A 113 -27.99 -7.93 23.82
N THR A 114 -27.29 -6.83 23.51
CA THR A 114 -26.55 -6.67 22.25
C THR A 114 -25.07 -6.39 22.52
N LEU A 115 -24.18 -7.05 21.80
CA LEU A 115 -22.75 -6.72 21.79
C LEU A 115 -22.48 -5.59 20.80
N VAL A 116 -21.77 -4.55 21.24
CA VAL A 116 -21.21 -3.52 20.37
C VAL A 116 -19.70 -3.54 20.54
N ALA A 117 -18.98 -3.89 19.48
CA ALA A 117 -17.53 -4.07 19.52
C ALA A 117 -16.83 -3.09 18.58
N ALA A 118 -15.77 -2.45 19.08
CA ALA A 118 -14.77 -1.78 18.24
C ALA A 118 -13.69 -2.80 17.90
N VAL A 119 -13.49 -3.06 16.60
CA VAL A 119 -12.63 -4.13 16.08
C VAL A 119 -11.84 -3.65 14.86
N ASP A 120 -10.82 -4.39 14.48
CA ASP A 120 -10.20 -4.34 13.15
C ASP A 120 -10.50 -5.65 12.39
N GLU A 121 -9.98 -5.78 11.17
CA GLU A 121 -10.12 -6.99 10.35
C GLU A 121 -9.60 -8.24 11.07
N ALA A 122 -8.54 -8.11 11.88
CA ALA A 122 -7.89 -9.22 12.58
C ALA A 122 -8.77 -9.82 13.69
N TYR A 123 -9.67 -9.04 14.32
CA TYR A 123 -10.55 -9.52 15.40
C TYR A 123 -12.03 -9.64 14.99
N ALA A 124 -12.46 -8.95 13.92
CA ALA A 124 -13.88 -8.86 13.54
C ALA A 124 -14.54 -10.23 13.35
N LEU A 125 -13.86 -11.17 12.67
CA LEU A 125 -14.40 -12.51 12.46
C LEU A 125 -14.52 -13.31 13.76
N GLY A 126 -13.51 -13.25 14.64
CA GLY A 126 -13.57 -13.93 15.93
C GLY A 126 -14.69 -13.41 16.83
N VAL A 127 -14.96 -12.09 16.81
CA VAL A 127 -16.08 -11.51 17.55
C VAL A 127 -17.42 -11.93 16.95
N ALA A 128 -17.53 -12.00 15.62
CA ALA A 128 -18.74 -12.48 14.94
C ALA A 128 -19.04 -13.95 15.28
N SER A 129 -18.02 -14.82 15.21
CA SER A 129 -18.12 -16.24 15.57
C SER A 129 -18.51 -16.43 17.05
N ALA A 130 -17.91 -15.64 17.95
CA ALA A 130 -18.26 -15.65 19.38
C ALA A 130 -19.71 -15.23 19.63
N ALA A 131 -20.17 -14.17 18.96
CA ALA A 131 -21.53 -13.67 19.04
C ALA A 131 -22.55 -14.71 18.60
N ARG A 132 -22.32 -15.37 17.45
CA ARG A 132 -23.14 -16.48 16.98
C ARG A 132 -23.20 -17.62 18.00
N LEU A 133 -22.04 -18.03 18.52
CA LEU A 133 -21.93 -19.14 19.47
C LEU A 133 -22.79 -18.89 20.72
N LEU A 134 -22.87 -17.64 21.18
CA LEU A 134 -23.63 -17.20 22.35
C LEU A 134 -25.06 -16.78 22.03
N THR A 135 -25.52 -16.88 20.77
CA THR A 135 -26.82 -16.33 20.31
C THR A 135 -27.00 -14.85 20.68
N LEU A 136 -25.90 -14.09 20.60
CA LEU A 136 -25.79 -12.70 21.01
C LEU A 136 -25.82 -11.81 19.75
N PRO A 137 -26.83 -10.95 19.57
CA PRO A 137 -26.81 -9.93 18.53
C PRO A 137 -25.54 -9.07 18.61
N ALA A 138 -24.85 -8.82 17.49
CA ALA A 138 -23.59 -8.07 17.47
C ALA A 138 -23.53 -7.00 16.37
N LYS A 139 -23.08 -5.80 16.77
CA LYS A 139 -22.73 -4.70 15.87
C LYS A 139 -21.22 -4.44 15.94
N LEU A 140 -20.55 -4.51 14.80
CA LEU A 140 -19.09 -4.44 14.71
C LEU A 140 -18.68 -3.14 14.03
N HIS A 141 -18.07 -2.24 14.79
CA HIS A 141 -17.44 -1.03 14.27
C HIS A 141 -16.02 -1.38 13.84
N VAL A 142 -15.75 -1.39 12.53
CA VAL A 142 -14.49 -1.90 11.97
C VAL A 142 -13.57 -0.77 11.56
N SER A 143 -12.47 -0.58 12.30
CA SER A 143 -11.41 0.39 12.01
C SER A 143 -10.69 0.02 10.71
N GLY A 144 -10.62 0.96 9.75
CA GLY A 144 -9.94 0.74 8.46
C GLY A 144 -10.68 -0.19 7.49
N GLY A 145 -11.86 -0.69 7.87
CA GLY A 145 -12.69 -1.59 7.07
C GLY A 145 -12.17 -3.03 6.95
N ILE A 146 -12.89 -3.85 6.19
CA ILE A 146 -12.55 -5.26 5.90
C ILE A 146 -12.09 -5.33 4.44
N THR A 147 -10.83 -5.68 4.23
CA THR A 147 -10.22 -5.74 2.89
C THR A 147 -10.60 -7.01 2.16
N SER A 148 -10.66 -8.15 2.86
CA SER A 148 -11.04 -9.43 2.28
C SER A 148 -12.56 -9.56 2.07
N PRO A 149 -13.04 -9.73 0.82
CA PRO A 149 -14.45 -10.00 0.55
C PRO A 149 -14.94 -11.27 1.26
N THR A 150 -14.11 -12.31 1.30
CA THR A 150 -14.44 -13.58 1.96
C THR A 150 -14.63 -13.42 3.46
N VAL A 151 -13.78 -12.64 4.13
CA VAL A 151 -13.94 -12.34 5.57
C VAL A 151 -15.22 -11.56 5.82
N ARG A 152 -15.51 -10.56 4.97
CA ARG A 152 -16.74 -9.76 5.06
C ARG A 152 -18.00 -10.61 4.92
N ASP A 153 -18.02 -11.51 3.94
CA ASP A 153 -19.15 -12.41 3.70
C ASP A 153 -19.30 -13.42 4.83
N ARG A 154 -18.19 -13.93 5.38
CA ARG A 154 -18.22 -14.82 6.54
C ARG A 154 -18.80 -14.11 7.77
N ILE A 155 -18.34 -12.90 8.09
CA ILE A 155 -18.88 -12.09 9.22
C ILE A 155 -20.40 -11.92 9.10
N ARG A 156 -20.90 -11.63 7.90
CA ARG A 156 -22.35 -11.52 7.64
C ARG A 156 -23.07 -12.86 7.82
N SER A 157 -22.46 -13.95 7.37
CA SER A 157 -23.01 -15.30 7.54
C SER A 157 -23.06 -15.75 9.01
N GLU A 158 -22.20 -15.22 9.88
CA GLU A 158 -22.27 -15.41 11.33
C GLU A 158 -23.42 -14.61 11.98
N GLY A 159 -24.09 -13.71 11.23
CA GLY A 159 -25.21 -12.90 11.71
C GLY A 159 -24.81 -11.57 12.35
N ALA A 160 -23.54 -11.15 12.22
CA ALA A 160 -23.07 -9.86 12.70
C ALA A 160 -23.23 -8.75 11.64
N GLU A 161 -23.50 -7.52 12.09
CA GLU A 161 -23.62 -6.34 11.21
C GLU A 161 -22.29 -5.55 11.21
N PRO A 162 -21.46 -5.63 10.15
CA PRO A 162 -20.25 -4.82 10.04
C PRO A 162 -20.60 -3.39 9.65
N LEU A 163 -20.32 -2.45 10.55
CA LEU A 163 -20.39 -1.01 10.36
C LEU A 163 -18.98 -0.51 10.00
N LEU A 164 -18.81 -0.14 8.74
CA LEU A 164 -17.52 0.34 8.23
C LEU A 164 -17.31 1.79 8.69
N ASP A 165 -16.34 2.00 9.57
CA ASP A 165 -15.94 3.34 9.98
C ASP A 165 -14.73 3.78 9.15
N SER A 166 -14.83 4.93 8.49
CA SER A 166 -13.73 5.54 7.72
C SER A 166 -12.74 6.32 8.59
N GLY A 167 -12.93 6.30 9.91
CA GLY A 167 -12.11 7.03 10.87
C GLY A 167 -10.92 6.25 11.41
N THR A 168 -10.10 6.94 12.18
CA THR A 168 -9.00 6.40 13.00
C THR A 168 -9.52 5.43 14.07
N VAL A 169 -8.62 4.64 14.65
CA VAL A 169 -8.91 3.77 15.81
C VAL A 169 -9.67 4.51 16.92
N VAL A 170 -9.30 5.79 17.17
CA VAL A 170 -9.95 6.63 18.19
C VAL A 170 -11.42 6.86 17.85
N GLU A 171 -11.68 7.20 16.60
CA GLU A 171 -13.01 7.53 16.09
C GLU A 171 -13.89 6.29 16.03
N THR A 172 -13.36 5.14 15.62
CA THR A 172 -14.06 3.85 15.65
C THR A 172 -14.49 3.49 17.08
N ILE A 173 -13.60 3.63 18.07
CA ILE A 173 -13.95 3.39 19.48
C ILE A 173 -15.03 4.35 19.96
N ALA A 174 -14.93 5.64 19.60
CA ALA A 174 -15.92 6.64 19.97
C ALA A 174 -17.30 6.35 19.33
N ALA A 175 -17.32 5.96 18.05
CA ALA A 175 -18.51 5.58 17.32
C ALA A 175 -19.18 4.35 17.92
N ALA A 176 -18.39 3.33 18.27
CA ALA A 176 -18.88 2.12 18.93
C ALA A 176 -19.48 2.42 20.32
N LYS A 177 -18.84 3.27 21.13
CA LYS A 177 -19.39 3.71 22.42
C LYS A 177 -20.71 4.48 22.24
N ALA A 178 -20.78 5.38 21.26
CA ALA A 178 -22.00 6.12 20.96
C ALA A 178 -23.13 5.21 20.46
N SER A 179 -22.79 4.17 19.70
CA SER A 179 -23.72 3.13 19.23
C SER A 179 -24.26 2.30 20.40
N ALA A 180 -23.39 1.87 21.32
CA ALA A 180 -23.78 1.14 22.52
C ALA A 180 -24.73 1.95 23.42
N ALA A 181 -24.47 3.25 23.60
CA ALA A 181 -25.30 4.13 24.44
C ALA A 181 -26.75 4.31 23.93
N ARG A 182 -27.03 3.99 22.67
CA ARG A 182 -28.38 4.09 22.07
C ARG A 182 -29.19 2.79 22.20
N ILE A 183 -28.58 1.73 22.73
CA ILE A 183 -29.20 0.41 22.88
C ILE A 183 -29.48 0.19 24.36
N ASN A 184 -30.71 -0.21 24.69
CA ASN A 184 -31.19 -0.30 26.07
C ASN A 184 -30.35 -1.25 26.95
N ASN A 185 -29.91 -2.38 26.40
CA ASN A 185 -29.06 -3.34 27.09
C ASN A 185 -27.89 -3.76 26.20
N ALA A 186 -26.82 -2.97 26.21
CA ALA A 186 -25.63 -3.22 25.40
C ALA A 186 -24.37 -3.46 26.23
N ILE A 187 -23.55 -4.38 25.74
CA ILE A 187 -22.18 -4.60 26.20
C ILE A 187 -21.26 -3.94 25.19
N PHE A 188 -20.43 -3.00 25.66
CA PHE A 188 -19.34 -2.45 24.85
C PHE A 188 -18.04 -3.22 25.09
N GLN A 189 -17.31 -3.58 24.03
CA GLN A 189 -15.98 -4.18 24.11
C GLN A 189 -15.01 -3.51 23.12
N ASP A 190 -13.78 -3.28 23.58
CA ASP A 190 -12.68 -2.68 22.81
C ASP A 190 -11.62 -3.74 22.50
N PHE A 191 -11.55 -4.16 21.23
CA PHE A 191 -10.55 -5.08 20.67
C PHE A 191 -9.45 -4.34 19.88
N LEU A 192 -9.37 -3.01 19.99
CA LEU A 192 -8.42 -2.18 19.26
C LEU A 192 -7.23 -1.77 20.13
N ARG A 193 -7.46 -1.18 21.31
CA ARG A 193 -6.37 -0.54 22.07
C ARG A 193 -5.72 -1.36 23.18
N PHE A 194 -6.38 -2.40 23.70
CA PHE A 194 -5.86 -3.26 24.79
C PHE A 194 -5.07 -2.51 25.90
N SER A 195 -5.50 -1.30 26.30
CA SER A 195 -4.80 -0.46 27.30
C SER A 195 -5.42 -0.60 28.69
N GLU A 196 -4.60 -0.58 29.74
CA GLU A 196 -5.05 -0.88 31.10
C GLU A 196 -6.12 0.08 31.67
N PRO A 197 -7.09 -0.45 32.46
CA PRO A 197 -7.33 -1.87 32.73
C PRO A 197 -8.29 -2.48 31.70
N ASN A 198 -7.77 -2.93 30.54
CA ASN A 198 -8.57 -3.68 29.58
C ASN A 198 -8.60 -5.16 30.01
N ALA A 199 -9.74 -5.62 30.51
CA ALA A 199 -9.90 -7.01 30.90
C ALA A 199 -9.95 -7.97 29.69
N THR A 200 -10.30 -7.47 28.50
CA THR A 200 -10.49 -8.26 27.28
C THR A 200 -9.20 -8.89 26.78
N SER A 201 -8.06 -8.17 26.78
CA SER A 201 -6.74 -8.72 26.40
C SER A 201 -6.38 -9.92 27.27
N ARG A 202 -6.50 -9.77 28.60
CA ARG A 202 -6.26 -10.84 29.57
C ARG A 202 -7.17 -12.04 29.35
N TRP A 203 -8.45 -11.81 29.08
CA TRP A 203 -9.37 -12.92 28.79
C TRP A 203 -8.99 -13.64 27.50
N ILE A 204 -8.56 -12.92 26.46
CA ILE A 204 -8.08 -13.57 25.23
C ILE A 204 -6.84 -14.43 25.53
N VAL A 205 -5.88 -13.93 26.30
CA VAL A 205 -4.68 -14.70 26.74
C VAL A 205 -5.10 -15.98 27.48
N GLU A 206 -6.01 -15.88 28.45
CA GLU A 206 -6.56 -17.04 29.18
C GLU A 206 -7.19 -18.07 28.22
N GLY A 207 -7.90 -17.60 27.19
CA GLY A 207 -8.59 -18.44 26.21
C GLY A 207 -7.67 -19.35 25.38
N PHE A 208 -6.37 -19.06 25.32
CA PHE A 208 -5.40 -19.93 24.65
C PHE A 208 -4.91 -21.10 25.50
N SER A 209 -5.24 -21.18 26.79
CA SER A 209 -4.69 -22.25 27.65
C SER A 209 -5.05 -23.68 27.18
N PRO A 210 -6.28 -23.99 26.73
CA PRO A 210 -6.61 -25.36 26.33
C PRO A 210 -5.91 -25.80 25.03
N PHE A 211 -5.60 -24.84 24.14
CA PHE A 211 -4.80 -25.08 22.95
C PHE A 211 -3.41 -25.61 23.33
N LEU A 212 -2.72 -24.91 24.23
CA LEU A 212 -1.36 -25.24 24.64
C LEU A 212 -1.31 -26.58 25.41
N GLN A 213 -2.31 -26.85 26.25
CA GLN A 213 -2.43 -28.14 26.92
C GLN A 213 -2.63 -29.32 25.96
N GLU A 214 -3.42 -29.12 24.90
CA GLU A 214 -3.64 -30.17 23.89
C GLU A 214 -2.37 -30.39 23.05
N VAL A 215 -1.57 -29.35 22.78
CA VAL A 215 -0.22 -29.48 22.20
C VAL A 215 0.67 -30.35 23.09
N ASP A 216 0.78 -30.06 24.38
CA ASP A 216 1.63 -30.83 25.31
C ASP A 216 1.19 -32.30 25.40
N LYS A 217 -0.12 -32.53 25.48
CA LYS A 217 -0.71 -33.88 25.53
C LYS A 217 -0.36 -34.70 24.30
N GLN A 218 -0.40 -34.09 23.11
CA GLN A 218 -0.03 -34.76 21.85
C GLN A 218 1.48 -34.97 21.71
N LEU A 219 2.30 -34.09 22.28
CA LEU A 219 3.76 -34.24 22.33
C LEU A 219 4.22 -35.36 23.31
N ARG A 220 3.36 -35.83 24.22
CA ARG A 220 3.62 -36.96 25.14
C ARG A 220 4.94 -36.82 25.93
N ALA A 221 5.18 -35.64 26.49
CA ALA A 221 6.43 -35.29 27.21
C ALA A 221 7.70 -35.25 26.36
N SER A 222 7.59 -35.16 25.04
CA SER A 222 8.73 -34.81 24.18
C SER A 222 9.21 -33.40 24.53
N LYS A 223 10.53 -33.24 24.67
CA LYS A 223 11.13 -31.93 24.87
C LYS A 223 10.87 -31.06 23.63
N VAL A 224 10.47 -29.81 23.86
CA VAL A 224 10.37 -28.80 22.79
C VAL A 224 11.56 -27.87 22.94
N ASP A 225 12.31 -27.66 21.87
CA ASP A 225 13.48 -26.78 21.88
C ASP A 225 13.20 -25.45 21.19
N LEU A 226 12.24 -25.41 20.27
CA LEU A 226 11.84 -24.21 19.52
C LEU A 226 10.32 -24.15 19.35
N VAL A 227 9.73 -22.97 19.58
CA VAL A 227 8.34 -22.67 19.24
C VAL A 227 8.32 -21.49 18.28
N VAL A 228 7.63 -21.67 17.14
CA VAL A 228 7.42 -20.62 16.13
C VAL A 228 6.00 -20.10 16.23
N ILE A 229 5.85 -18.80 16.48
CA ILE A 229 4.58 -18.17 16.84
C ILE A 229 4.24 -17.04 15.87
N PRO A 230 3.05 -17.05 15.25
CA PRO A 230 2.57 -15.90 14.51
C PRO A 230 2.10 -14.80 15.48
N VAL A 231 2.50 -13.56 15.22
CA VAL A 231 2.25 -12.43 16.12
C VAL A 231 1.43 -11.36 15.39
N GLY A 232 0.32 -10.96 16.03
CA GLY A 232 -0.39 -9.71 15.75
C GLY A 232 -0.25 -8.79 16.96
N ALA A 233 -1.32 -8.61 17.75
CA ALA A 233 -1.27 -7.78 18.96
C ALA A 233 -0.46 -8.37 20.13
N GLY A 234 0.18 -9.53 19.95
CA GLY A 234 1.04 -10.15 20.96
C GLY A 234 0.37 -11.11 21.96
N LEU A 235 -0.97 -11.17 22.02
CA LEU A 235 -1.70 -11.93 23.04
C LEU A 235 -1.44 -13.46 23.00
N LEU A 236 -1.36 -14.06 21.81
CA LEU A 236 -1.01 -15.49 21.68
C LEU A 236 0.44 -15.73 22.13
N ALA A 237 1.37 -14.86 21.74
CA ALA A 237 2.76 -14.99 22.11
C ALA A 237 2.95 -14.83 23.63
N GLU A 238 2.19 -13.94 24.29
CA GLU A 238 2.14 -13.88 25.75
C GLU A 238 1.69 -15.22 26.36
N ALA A 239 0.59 -15.80 25.87
CA ALA A 239 0.09 -17.08 26.37
C ALA A 239 1.12 -18.20 26.22
N VAL A 240 1.79 -18.28 25.07
CA VAL A 240 2.80 -19.29 24.76
C VAL A 240 4.05 -19.12 25.63
N ILE A 241 4.59 -17.89 25.73
CA ILE A 241 5.78 -17.61 26.56
C ILE A 241 5.49 -17.98 28.01
N SER A 242 4.34 -17.54 28.53
CA SER A 242 3.94 -17.82 29.91
C SER A 242 3.79 -19.32 30.17
N HIS A 243 3.13 -20.04 29.25
CA HIS A 243 2.93 -21.49 29.36
C HIS A 243 4.25 -22.27 29.38
N PHE A 244 5.15 -22.01 28.43
CA PHE A 244 6.43 -22.75 28.32
C PHE A 244 7.48 -22.33 29.35
N HIS A 245 7.35 -21.13 29.94
CA HIS A 245 8.21 -20.70 31.03
C HIS A 245 7.79 -21.32 32.37
N ASP A 246 6.49 -21.45 32.63
CA ASP A 246 5.96 -21.94 33.91
C ASP A 246 5.78 -23.47 33.95
N SER A 247 5.82 -24.17 32.81
CA SER A 247 5.62 -25.61 32.74
C SER A 247 6.88 -26.41 33.12
N VAL A 248 6.71 -27.24 34.16
CA VAL A 248 7.73 -28.19 34.63
C VAL A 248 7.95 -29.28 33.58
N GLY A 249 9.03 -29.20 32.81
CA GLY A 249 9.47 -30.29 31.93
C GLY A 249 9.96 -29.88 30.53
N HIS A 250 9.59 -28.71 30.01
CA HIS A 250 9.95 -28.32 28.63
C HIS A 250 11.34 -27.65 28.49
N GLY A 251 12.03 -27.33 29.59
CA GLY A 251 13.40 -26.84 29.54
C GLY A 251 13.59 -25.44 28.93
N ASN A 252 12.52 -24.62 28.91
CA ASN A 252 12.47 -23.26 28.37
C ASN A 252 12.86 -23.18 26.88
N PRO A 253 11.95 -23.57 25.96
CA PRO A 253 12.21 -23.54 24.52
C PRO A 253 12.56 -22.13 24.03
N LYS A 254 13.29 -22.08 22.91
CA LYS A 254 13.51 -20.85 22.18
C LYS A 254 12.22 -20.39 21.51
N ILE A 255 12.00 -19.09 21.50
CA ILE A 255 10.79 -18.51 20.90
C ILE A 255 11.13 -17.68 19.67
N LEU A 256 10.56 -18.08 18.53
CA LEU A 256 10.69 -17.36 17.26
C LEU A 256 9.34 -16.75 16.87
N SER A 257 9.24 -15.43 16.80
CA SER A 257 8.04 -14.75 16.32
C SER A 257 8.09 -14.51 14.82
N VAL A 258 6.90 -14.51 14.20
CA VAL A 258 6.71 -14.08 12.81
C VAL A 258 5.58 -13.06 12.69
N GLU A 259 5.84 -12.00 11.93
CA GLU A 259 4.85 -10.99 11.53
C GLU A 259 4.87 -10.78 10.00
N PRO A 260 3.80 -10.23 9.40
CA PRO A 260 3.84 -9.73 8.03
C PRO A 260 4.84 -8.58 7.90
N ASP A 261 5.53 -8.48 6.77
CA ASP A 261 6.41 -7.34 6.48
C ASP A 261 5.67 -5.99 6.64
N THR A 262 4.41 -5.97 6.20
CA THR A 262 3.50 -4.82 6.17
C THR A 262 2.75 -4.59 7.50
N ALA A 263 3.03 -5.36 8.55
CA ALA A 263 2.41 -5.22 9.87
C ALA A 263 3.34 -5.73 10.99
N ALA A 264 4.58 -5.23 11.02
CA ALA A 264 5.67 -5.74 11.85
C ALA A 264 5.87 -4.97 13.18
N CYS A 265 4.80 -4.80 13.95
CA CYS A 265 4.79 -3.96 15.14
C CYS A 265 5.69 -4.50 16.28
N LEU A 266 5.77 -5.82 16.50
CA LEU A 266 6.67 -6.44 17.48
C LEU A 266 8.12 -6.28 17.05
N TRP A 267 8.45 -6.57 15.79
CA TRP A 267 9.82 -6.46 15.28
C TRP A 267 10.33 -5.03 15.43
N LYS A 268 9.54 -4.04 15.00
CA LYS A 268 9.89 -2.61 15.11
C LYS A 268 10.00 -2.17 16.58
N SER A 269 9.14 -2.69 17.46
CA SER A 269 9.21 -2.41 18.91
C SER A 269 10.47 -3.00 19.57
N LEU A 270 10.85 -4.24 19.20
CA LEU A 270 12.05 -4.89 19.69
C LEU A 270 13.32 -4.18 19.20
N GLU A 271 13.33 -3.71 17.94
CA GLU A 271 14.45 -2.91 17.40
C GLU A 271 14.59 -1.58 18.16
N ALA A 272 13.47 -0.88 18.38
CA ALA A 272 13.43 0.39 19.13
C ALA A 272 13.64 0.21 20.65
N LYS A 273 13.55 -1.02 21.17
CA LYS A 273 13.53 -1.35 22.61
C LYS A 273 12.42 -0.64 23.39
N ALA A 274 11.34 -0.26 22.71
CA ALA A 274 10.19 0.44 23.24
C ALA A 274 8.95 0.09 22.39
N LEU A 275 7.75 0.21 22.96
CA LEU A 275 6.52 0.09 22.18
C LEU A 275 6.47 1.18 21.12
N VAL A 276 6.26 0.78 19.86
CA VAL A 276 6.05 1.69 18.74
C VAL A 276 4.77 1.33 18.00
N THR A 277 4.03 2.37 17.61
CA THR A 277 2.90 2.25 16.69
C THR A 277 3.41 2.33 15.26
N THR A 278 2.95 1.41 14.42
CA THR A 278 3.35 1.32 13.01
C THR A 278 2.13 1.34 12.12
N GLY A 279 2.19 2.03 10.98
CA GLY A 279 1.19 1.89 9.93
C GLY A 279 1.11 0.42 9.45
N THR A 280 -0.04 0.03 8.90
CA THR A 280 -0.21 -1.30 8.29
C THR A 280 -0.72 -1.19 6.87
N ALA A 281 -0.25 -2.05 5.98
CA ALA A 281 -0.85 -2.24 4.65
C ALA A 281 -1.66 -3.56 4.62
N PRO A 282 -2.56 -3.75 3.64
CA PRO A 282 -3.24 -5.02 3.45
C PRO A 282 -2.24 -6.19 3.32
N THR A 283 -2.64 -7.34 3.84
CA THR A 283 -1.87 -8.58 3.80
C THR A 283 -2.82 -9.77 3.77
N ILE A 284 -2.45 -10.85 3.10
CA ILE A 284 -3.19 -12.13 3.17
C ILE A 284 -3.15 -12.76 4.57
N MET A 285 -2.19 -12.36 5.41
CA MET A 285 -2.06 -12.78 6.82
C MET A 285 -2.92 -11.89 7.73
N GLY A 286 -4.22 -11.78 7.41
CA GLY A 286 -5.14 -10.83 8.05
C GLY A 286 -5.22 -10.94 9.57
N ASP A 287 -5.08 -12.14 10.15
CA ASP A 287 -5.07 -12.36 11.60
C ASP A 287 -3.89 -11.66 12.30
N LEU A 288 -2.83 -11.33 11.56
CA LEU A 288 -1.61 -10.72 12.08
C LEU A 288 -1.51 -9.22 11.77
N ARG A 289 -2.45 -8.66 11.00
CA ARG A 289 -2.43 -7.27 10.56
C ARG A 289 -2.70 -6.30 11.73
N ARG A 290 -1.64 -5.99 12.49
CA ARG A 290 -1.69 -5.10 13.66
C ARG A 290 -0.56 -4.07 13.60
N GLY A 291 -0.91 -2.83 13.96
CA GLY A 291 0.04 -1.73 14.05
C GLY A 291 0.62 -1.53 15.45
N GLU A 292 0.07 -2.21 16.45
CA GLU A 292 0.40 -2.01 17.87
C GLU A 292 0.33 -3.35 18.62
N ILE A 293 1.27 -3.51 19.55
CA ILE A 293 1.29 -4.58 20.55
C ILE A 293 0.45 -4.15 21.75
N ALA A 294 -0.27 -5.10 22.36
CA ALA A 294 -1.00 -4.84 23.59
C ALA A 294 -0.03 -4.41 24.72
N ASP A 295 -0.32 -3.28 25.37
CA ASP A 295 0.55 -2.66 26.39
C ASP A 295 0.93 -3.64 27.50
N ASP A 296 -0.04 -4.44 27.93
CA ASP A 296 0.08 -5.43 28.98
C ASP A 296 0.90 -6.67 28.58
N SER A 297 1.06 -6.95 27.28
CA SER A 297 1.91 -8.04 26.78
C SER A 297 3.38 -7.66 26.61
N TRP A 298 3.70 -6.37 26.52
CA TRP A 298 5.02 -5.89 26.11
C TRP A 298 6.17 -6.46 26.95
N ASP A 299 6.05 -6.42 28.28
CA ASP A 299 7.10 -6.90 29.17
C ASP A 299 7.37 -8.40 29.02
N ILE A 300 6.34 -9.20 28.74
CA ILE A 300 6.48 -10.64 28.53
C ILE A 300 7.14 -10.90 27.17
N LEU A 301 6.68 -10.23 26.12
CA LEU A 301 7.23 -10.39 24.76
C LEU A 301 8.68 -9.94 24.68
N ARG A 302 9.00 -8.75 25.22
CA ARG A 302 10.35 -8.19 25.26
C ARG A 302 11.35 -9.12 25.92
N ASN A 303 10.94 -9.84 26.97
CA ASN A 303 11.80 -10.75 27.72
C ASN A 303 11.77 -12.21 27.24
N GLY A 304 10.70 -12.62 26.54
CA GLY A 304 10.48 -14.01 26.15
C GLY A 304 10.76 -14.36 24.69
N ILE A 305 10.74 -13.39 23.76
CA ILE A 305 11.07 -13.62 22.35
C ILE A 305 12.61 -13.74 22.20
N ASP A 306 13.11 -14.79 21.54
CA ASP A 306 14.53 -14.93 21.22
C ASP A 306 14.87 -14.34 19.84
N VAL A 307 14.00 -14.55 18.84
CA VAL A 307 14.20 -14.07 17.48
C VAL A 307 12.87 -13.58 16.91
N ALA A 308 12.90 -12.40 16.28
CA ALA A 308 11.76 -11.88 15.52
C ALA A 308 12.07 -11.89 14.01
N VAL A 309 11.14 -12.42 13.23
CA VAL A 309 11.21 -12.52 11.77
C VAL A 309 9.99 -11.82 11.19
N THR A 310 10.16 -11.21 10.02
CA THR A 310 9.01 -10.82 9.19
C THR A 310 9.02 -11.58 7.88
N VAL A 311 7.85 -11.79 7.30
CA VAL A 311 7.68 -12.50 6.03
C VAL A 311 6.74 -11.73 5.12
N SER A 312 6.97 -11.85 3.82
CA SER A 312 6.07 -11.33 2.81
C SER A 312 4.86 -12.24 2.61
N ASP A 313 3.79 -11.69 2.05
CA ASP A 313 2.63 -12.47 1.61
C ASP A 313 3.03 -13.58 0.63
N PHE A 314 3.99 -13.33 -0.27
CA PHE A 314 4.47 -14.33 -1.20
C PHE A 314 5.19 -15.50 -0.49
N GLU A 315 6.02 -15.22 0.51
CA GLU A 315 6.64 -16.27 1.33
C GLU A 315 5.61 -17.11 2.08
N ALA A 316 4.58 -16.46 2.66
CA ALA A 316 3.47 -17.15 3.31
C ALA A 316 2.70 -18.03 2.30
N HIS A 317 2.42 -17.51 1.10
CA HIS A 317 1.77 -18.26 0.03
C HIS A 317 2.58 -19.49 -0.40
N GLN A 318 3.90 -19.37 -0.59
CA GLN A 318 4.75 -20.52 -0.90
C GLN A 318 4.75 -21.55 0.23
N ALA A 319 4.74 -21.12 1.49
CA ALA A 319 4.62 -22.01 2.63
C ALA A 319 3.27 -22.75 2.66
N ILE A 320 2.16 -22.11 2.27
CA ILE A 320 0.84 -22.77 2.12
C ILE A 320 0.95 -23.90 1.09
N LEU A 321 1.45 -23.61 -0.12
CA LEU A 321 1.56 -24.59 -1.19
C LEU A 321 2.38 -25.82 -0.77
N ASP A 322 3.42 -25.63 0.03
CA ASP A 322 4.22 -26.74 0.53
C ASP A 322 3.54 -27.51 1.66
N LEU A 323 2.89 -26.82 2.61
CA LEU A 323 2.11 -27.46 3.66
C LEU A 323 0.96 -28.29 3.08
N GLU A 324 0.27 -27.80 2.05
CA GLU A 324 -0.77 -28.53 1.34
C GLU A 324 -0.23 -29.82 0.70
N LYS A 325 0.93 -29.76 0.04
CA LYS A 325 1.63 -30.95 -0.49
C LYS A 325 1.98 -31.95 0.61
N TRP A 326 2.16 -31.49 1.85
CA TRP A 326 2.45 -32.32 3.01
C TRP A 326 1.20 -32.67 3.83
N HIS A 327 0.01 -32.44 3.26
CA HIS A 327 -1.30 -32.72 3.86
C HIS A 327 -1.57 -31.96 5.16
N VAL A 328 -0.99 -30.76 5.30
CA VAL A 328 -1.27 -29.81 6.38
C VAL A 328 -2.11 -28.68 5.81
N GLN A 329 -3.36 -28.58 6.27
CA GLN A 329 -4.37 -27.64 5.75
C GLN A 329 -4.48 -26.44 6.69
N VAL A 330 -3.88 -25.31 6.32
CA VAL A 330 -3.81 -24.09 7.14
C VAL A 330 -3.92 -22.82 6.30
N GLY A 331 -4.24 -21.70 6.95
CA GLY A 331 -4.31 -20.38 6.30
C GLY A 331 -2.96 -19.65 6.24
N PRO A 332 -2.91 -18.46 5.60
CA PRO A 332 -1.68 -17.67 5.47
C PRO A 332 -0.99 -17.29 6.77
N SER A 333 -1.72 -16.85 7.80
CA SER A 333 -1.15 -16.45 9.08
C SER A 333 -0.50 -17.64 9.79
N SER A 334 -1.07 -18.84 9.62
CA SER A 334 -0.48 -20.09 10.08
C SER A 334 0.77 -20.46 9.29
N ALA A 335 0.71 -20.39 7.96
CA ALA A 335 1.81 -20.76 7.08
C ALA A 335 3.04 -19.84 7.22
N ALA A 336 2.83 -18.61 7.69
CA ALA A 336 3.91 -17.69 8.06
C ALA A 336 4.93 -18.32 9.02
N THR A 337 4.51 -19.25 9.88
CA THR A 337 5.43 -19.94 10.81
C THR A 337 6.46 -20.81 10.08
N LEU A 338 6.04 -21.55 9.05
CA LEU A 338 6.96 -22.33 8.20
C LEU A 338 7.85 -21.39 7.38
N ALA A 339 7.29 -20.32 6.82
CA ALA A 339 8.05 -19.32 6.08
C ALA A 339 9.16 -18.72 6.95
N ALA A 340 8.85 -18.32 8.18
CA ALA A 340 9.82 -17.76 9.12
C ALA A 340 10.91 -18.76 9.53
N LEU A 341 10.55 -20.02 9.78
CA LEU A 341 11.51 -21.06 10.13
C LEU A 341 12.56 -21.26 9.02
N ARG A 342 12.14 -21.23 7.74
CA ARG A 342 13.03 -21.36 6.57
C ARG A 342 14.02 -20.20 6.42
N LEU A 343 13.70 -19.05 6.98
CA LEU A 343 14.53 -17.84 6.85
C LEU A 343 15.66 -17.77 7.89
N ILE A 344 15.66 -18.68 8.87
CA ILE A 344 16.75 -18.77 9.84
C ILE A 344 17.79 -19.75 9.31
N PRO A 345 19.01 -19.28 8.99
CA PRO A 345 20.05 -20.18 8.52
C PRO A 345 20.47 -21.14 9.65
N GLU A 346 20.93 -22.33 9.27
CA GLU A 346 21.39 -23.37 10.22
C GLU A 346 22.45 -22.84 11.19
N THR A 347 23.35 -21.97 10.73
CA THR A 347 24.36 -21.32 11.58
C THR A 347 23.76 -20.46 12.70
N ARG A 348 22.57 -19.90 12.49
CA ARG A 348 21.83 -19.14 13.52
C ARG A 348 21.03 -20.06 14.42
N LEU A 349 20.43 -21.13 13.90
CA LEU A 349 19.81 -22.18 14.72
C LEU A 349 20.83 -22.79 15.70
N ALA A 350 22.05 -23.09 15.22
CA ALA A 350 23.14 -23.57 16.06
C ALA A 350 23.52 -22.58 17.18
N LYS A 351 23.53 -21.27 16.90
CA LYS A 351 23.75 -20.22 17.93
C LYS A 351 22.64 -20.16 18.98
N LEU A 352 21.43 -20.60 18.64
CA LEU A 352 20.32 -20.76 19.58
C LEU A 352 20.40 -22.07 20.39
N GLY A 353 21.41 -22.92 20.12
CA GLY A 353 21.56 -24.23 20.74
C GLY A 353 20.70 -25.31 20.09
N LEU A 354 20.19 -25.09 18.87
CA LEU A 354 19.36 -26.03 18.14
C LEU A 354 20.22 -26.89 17.21
N SER A 355 19.86 -28.17 17.08
CA SER A 355 20.60 -29.16 16.28
C SER A 355 19.67 -30.19 15.63
N SER A 356 20.24 -31.21 14.99
CA SER A 356 19.52 -32.36 14.46
C SER A 356 18.76 -33.18 15.51
N GLU A 357 18.98 -32.94 16.80
CA GLU A 357 18.24 -33.57 17.89
C GLU A 357 17.08 -32.71 18.41
N SER A 358 16.99 -31.46 17.92
CA SER A 358 16.02 -30.50 18.41
C SER A 358 14.64 -30.69 17.80
N THR A 359 13.62 -30.45 18.62
CA THR A 359 12.22 -30.46 18.21
C THR A 359 11.65 -29.05 18.13
N ALA A 360 11.06 -28.69 16.99
CA ALA A 360 10.37 -27.44 16.78
C ALA A 360 8.85 -27.65 16.64
N VAL A 361 8.08 -26.68 17.14
CA VAL A 361 6.61 -26.64 16.98
C VAL A 361 6.20 -25.35 16.28
N LEU A 362 5.50 -25.48 15.17
CA LEU A 362 4.86 -24.41 14.41
C LEU A 362 3.42 -24.23 14.92
N LEU A 363 3.12 -23.07 15.52
CA LEU A 363 1.77 -22.78 16.01
C LEU A 363 0.92 -22.16 14.90
N CYS A 364 0.23 -23.02 14.15
CA CYS A 364 -0.79 -22.62 13.19
C CYS A 364 -2.12 -22.36 13.93
N THR A 365 -2.64 -21.14 13.78
CA THR A 365 -3.82 -20.63 14.50
C THR A 365 -5.11 -20.70 13.68
N GLU A 366 -4.99 -20.69 12.35
CA GLU A 366 -6.09 -20.64 11.39
C GLU A 366 -6.03 -21.77 10.33
N GLY A 367 -7.22 -22.16 9.86
CA GLY A 367 -7.40 -23.09 8.73
C GLY A 367 -7.37 -22.38 7.37
N PRO A 368 -7.52 -23.13 6.26
CA PRO A 368 -7.48 -22.58 4.91
C PRO A 368 -8.49 -21.46 4.67
N ALA A 369 -8.09 -20.45 3.89
CA ALA A 369 -8.93 -19.33 3.50
C ALA A 369 -8.67 -18.96 2.03
N ALA A 370 -9.66 -18.36 1.36
CA ALA A 370 -9.49 -17.82 0.02
C ALA A 370 -8.81 -16.43 0.08
N TYR A 371 -7.86 -16.20 -0.81
CA TYR A 371 -7.13 -14.93 -0.94
C TYR A 371 -6.62 -14.78 -2.39
N THR A 372 -6.30 -13.54 -2.78
CA THR A 372 -5.63 -13.27 -4.06
C THR A 372 -4.17 -13.67 -3.96
N VAL A 373 -3.67 -14.45 -4.93
CA VAL A 373 -2.26 -14.85 -4.96
C VAL A 373 -1.38 -13.60 -4.97
N PRO A 374 -0.49 -13.42 -3.97
CA PRO A 374 0.35 -12.24 -3.87
C PRO A 374 1.45 -12.25 -4.93
N HIS A 375 1.89 -11.05 -5.33
CA HIS A 375 3.04 -10.90 -6.22
C HIS A 375 4.36 -11.12 -5.48
N PHE A 376 5.38 -11.55 -6.23
CA PHE A 376 6.76 -11.65 -5.75
C PHE A 376 7.30 -10.25 -5.39
N VAL A 377 7.79 -10.10 -4.17
CA VAL A 377 8.37 -8.83 -3.65
C VAL A 377 9.86 -8.96 -3.33
N GLN A 378 10.38 -10.19 -3.35
CA GLN A 378 11.78 -10.50 -3.13
C GLN A 378 12.59 -10.08 -4.37
N GLY A 379 13.86 -9.72 -4.20
CA GLY A 379 14.76 -9.43 -5.32
C GLY A 379 14.80 -7.97 -5.79
N ASN A 380 15.97 -7.56 -6.28
CA ASN A 380 16.27 -6.17 -6.65
C ASN A 380 16.65 -6.04 -8.14
N ASP A 381 16.18 -6.97 -8.97
CA ASP A 381 16.33 -6.83 -10.42
C ASP A 381 15.27 -5.83 -10.93
N PRO A 382 15.68 -4.68 -11.50
CA PRO A 382 14.72 -3.69 -11.97
C PRO A 382 13.89 -4.21 -13.15
N VAL A 383 14.35 -5.20 -13.91
CA VAL A 383 13.57 -5.79 -15.02
C VAL A 383 12.44 -6.66 -14.48
N ALA A 384 12.73 -7.61 -13.59
CA ALA A 384 11.69 -8.41 -12.93
C ALA A 384 10.68 -7.55 -12.14
N LEU A 385 11.15 -6.47 -11.51
CA LEU A 385 10.28 -5.50 -10.85
C LEU A 385 9.38 -4.77 -11.86
N THR A 386 9.91 -4.36 -13.01
CA THR A 386 9.12 -3.78 -14.10
C THR A 386 8.02 -4.74 -14.58
N GLN A 387 8.34 -6.03 -14.78
CA GLN A 387 7.34 -7.04 -15.16
C GLN A 387 6.20 -7.12 -14.15
N THR A 388 6.55 -7.12 -12.85
CA THR A 388 5.56 -7.20 -11.78
C THR A 388 4.68 -5.95 -11.74
N LEU A 389 5.24 -4.75 -11.89
CA LEU A 389 4.46 -3.51 -11.93
C LEU A 389 3.52 -3.45 -13.14
N VAL A 390 3.97 -3.93 -14.32
CA VAL A 390 3.14 -4.01 -15.55
C VAL A 390 1.99 -4.99 -15.38
N GLN A 391 2.17 -6.08 -14.63
CA GLN A 391 1.14 -7.08 -14.36
C GLN A 391 0.05 -6.60 -13.39
N ILE A 392 0.24 -5.44 -12.75
CA ILE A 392 -0.77 -4.82 -11.88
C ILE A 392 -1.50 -3.75 -12.69
N ASP A 393 -2.80 -3.94 -12.91
CA ASP A 393 -3.65 -2.92 -13.54
C ASP A 393 -3.75 -1.71 -12.61
N SER A 394 -3.18 -0.60 -13.08
CA SER A 394 -3.25 0.71 -12.43
C SER A 394 -3.79 1.77 -13.39
N SER A 395 -4.56 1.34 -14.40
CA SER A 395 -5.12 2.28 -15.36
C SER A 395 -6.05 3.27 -14.68
N SER A 396 -5.90 4.54 -15.07
CA SER A 396 -6.57 5.66 -14.40
C SER A 396 -8.10 5.51 -14.40
N SER A 397 -8.70 5.85 -13.28
CA SER A 397 -10.15 5.78 -13.05
C SER A 397 -10.91 7.01 -13.59
N THR A 398 -10.21 8.06 -14.01
CA THR A 398 -10.79 9.39 -14.29
C THR A 398 -10.70 9.81 -15.76
N ILE A 399 -9.71 9.35 -16.51
CA ILE A 399 -9.43 9.86 -17.88
C ILE A 399 -10.15 9.10 -18.99
N SER A 400 -10.61 7.88 -18.75
CA SER A 400 -11.24 7.02 -19.75
C SER A 400 -12.77 6.99 -19.64
N THR A 401 -13.44 6.74 -20.76
CA THR A 401 -14.90 6.45 -20.81
C THR A 401 -15.31 5.24 -19.98
N ILE A 402 -14.39 4.28 -19.81
CA ILE A 402 -14.53 3.14 -18.89
C ILE A 402 -13.45 3.32 -17.82
N PRO A 403 -13.84 3.63 -16.57
CA PRO A 403 -12.88 3.77 -15.47
C PRO A 403 -12.03 2.51 -15.29
N GLY A 404 -10.72 2.69 -15.18
CA GLY A 404 -9.82 1.64 -14.68
C GLY A 404 -9.93 1.46 -13.16
N PRO A 405 -9.17 0.51 -12.57
CA PRO A 405 -9.21 0.23 -11.14
C PRO A 405 -8.52 1.31 -10.28
N GLY A 406 -7.72 2.21 -10.86
CA GLY A 406 -6.92 3.19 -10.12
C GLY A 406 -5.67 2.60 -9.47
N GLU A 407 -4.99 3.39 -8.65
CA GLU A 407 -3.60 3.18 -8.24
C GLU A 407 -3.45 2.35 -6.96
N THR A 408 -4.56 2.03 -6.28
CA THR A 408 -4.53 1.42 -4.94
C THR A 408 -3.78 0.09 -4.90
N GLN A 409 -4.00 -0.79 -5.87
CA GLN A 409 -3.35 -2.11 -5.87
C GLN A 409 -1.84 -2.02 -6.10
N ILE A 410 -1.40 -1.17 -7.03
CA ILE A 410 0.02 -0.97 -7.31
C ILE A 410 0.72 -0.22 -6.17
N ALA A 411 0.05 0.74 -5.53
CA ALA A 411 0.55 1.42 -4.33
C ALA A 411 0.76 0.44 -3.16
N HIS A 412 -0.15 -0.51 -2.95
CA HIS A 412 0.04 -1.57 -1.96
C HIS A 412 1.24 -2.46 -2.29
N TYR A 413 1.45 -2.82 -3.55
CA TYR A 413 2.63 -3.58 -3.97
C TYR A 413 3.93 -2.81 -3.70
N VAL A 414 4.00 -1.53 -4.08
CA VAL A 414 5.17 -0.67 -3.82
C VAL A 414 5.45 -0.57 -2.31
N THR A 415 4.41 -0.37 -1.51
CA THR A 415 4.51 -0.35 -0.04
C THR A 415 5.05 -1.68 0.50
N ALA A 416 4.51 -2.81 0.06
CA ALA A 416 4.96 -4.13 0.47
C ALA A 416 6.41 -4.40 0.07
N TRP A 417 6.82 -3.97 -1.13
CA TRP A 417 8.20 -4.07 -1.61
C TRP A 417 9.18 -3.26 -0.75
N MET A 418 8.79 -2.05 -0.33
CA MET A 418 9.58 -1.20 0.58
C MET A 418 9.66 -1.78 1.99
N GLU A 419 8.52 -2.18 2.58
CA GLU A 419 8.46 -2.76 3.92
C GLU A 419 9.24 -4.08 4.00
N HIS A 420 9.21 -4.91 2.95
CA HIS A 420 10.03 -6.13 2.86
C HIS A 420 11.51 -5.82 3.07
N ARG A 421 11.99 -4.63 2.67
CA ARG A 421 13.38 -4.18 2.82
C ARG A 421 13.60 -3.30 4.04
N ASN A 422 12.61 -3.11 4.89
CA ASN A 422 12.63 -2.14 5.99
C ASN A 422 13.00 -0.72 5.50
N ILE A 423 12.42 -0.28 4.38
CA ILE A 423 12.45 1.11 3.92
C ILE A 423 11.24 1.82 4.54
N GLU A 424 11.45 3.03 5.07
CA GLU A 424 10.39 3.85 5.63
C GLU A 424 9.38 4.18 4.52
N SER A 425 8.10 3.91 4.73
CA SER A 425 7.05 4.11 3.73
C SER A 425 5.88 4.93 4.28
N HIS A 426 5.32 5.81 3.45
CA HIS A 426 4.20 6.70 3.81
C HIS A 426 3.13 6.68 2.73
N TRP A 427 1.89 6.48 3.16
CA TRP A 427 0.70 6.47 2.29
C TRP A 427 0.06 7.86 2.26
N ILE A 428 -0.02 8.47 1.08
CA ILE A 428 -0.57 9.82 0.88
C ILE A 428 -1.82 9.68 0.00
N GLU A 429 -3.01 9.82 0.59
CA GLU A 429 -4.28 9.67 -0.11
C GLU A 429 -5.33 10.67 0.41
N PRO A 430 -5.21 11.97 0.09
CA PRO A 430 -6.23 12.96 0.44
C PRO A 430 -7.59 12.68 -0.24
N VAL A 431 -7.55 12.12 -1.46
CA VAL A 431 -8.72 11.66 -2.20
C VAL A 431 -8.69 10.14 -2.29
N ARG A 432 -9.69 9.49 -1.70
CA ARG A 432 -9.82 8.03 -1.71
C ARG A 432 -9.82 7.51 -3.14
N GLY A 433 -8.99 6.50 -3.41
CA GLY A 433 -8.82 5.86 -4.71
C GLY A 433 -7.57 6.30 -5.46
N HIS A 434 -6.92 7.41 -5.05
CA HIS A 434 -5.72 7.97 -5.69
C HIS A 434 -4.50 8.03 -4.75
N PRO A 435 -4.04 6.90 -4.20
CA PRO A 435 -2.94 6.90 -3.26
C PRO A 435 -1.59 7.09 -3.95
N SER A 436 -0.76 7.95 -3.37
CA SER A 436 0.68 8.02 -3.62
C SER A 436 1.45 7.36 -2.48
N VAL A 437 2.64 6.83 -2.76
CA VAL A 437 3.53 6.22 -1.76
C VAL A 437 4.86 6.95 -1.74
N VAL A 438 5.29 7.39 -0.55
CA VAL A 438 6.62 7.99 -0.35
C VAL A 438 7.51 6.99 0.39
N GLY A 439 8.58 6.56 -0.25
CA GLY A 439 9.63 5.74 0.37
C GLY A 439 10.83 6.59 0.76
N VAL A 440 11.41 6.35 1.94
CA VAL A 440 12.55 7.13 2.44
C VAL A 440 13.67 6.23 2.95
N VAL A 441 14.90 6.54 2.51
CA VAL A 441 16.13 6.06 3.15
C VAL A 441 16.82 7.27 3.78
N ARG A 442 16.83 7.29 5.11
CA ARG A 442 17.43 8.37 5.89
C ARG A 442 18.95 8.35 5.82
N GLY A 443 19.55 9.50 5.54
CA GLY A 443 20.98 9.72 5.61
C GLY A 443 21.46 9.92 7.05
N THR A 444 22.78 9.99 7.22
CA THR A 444 23.41 10.26 8.53
C THR A 444 23.39 11.74 8.94
N GLY A 445 22.99 12.65 8.04
CA GLY A 445 22.85 14.08 8.27
C GLY A 445 23.94 14.95 7.61
N GLY A 446 23.55 16.17 7.24
CA GLY A 446 24.44 17.22 6.72
C GLY A 446 24.85 17.07 5.25
N GLY A 447 24.29 16.10 4.52
CA GLY A 447 24.38 16.00 3.05
C GLY A 447 23.13 16.55 2.37
N LYS A 448 23.12 16.57 1.03
CA LYS A 448 21.96 17.01 0.24
C LYS A 448 21.00 15.86 -0.03
N SER A 449 19.72 16.12 0.12
CA SER A 449 18.64 15.17 -0.11
C SER A 449 18.25 15.07 -1.59
N LEU A 450 17.96 13.86 -2.06
CA LEU A 450 17.59 13.60 -3.45
C LEU A 450 16.22 12.92 -3.53
N LEU A 451 15.37 13.37 -4.45
CA LEU A 451 14.04 12.80 -4.69
C LEU A 451 13.98 12.15 -6.08
N PHE A 452 13.51 10.91 -6.14
CA PHE A 452 13.04 10.29 -7.38
C PHE A 452 11.53 10.39 -7.46
N ASN A 453 11.01 10.77 -8.61
CA ASN A 453 9.58 10.91 -8.86
C ASN A 453 9.18 10.03 -10.04
N GLY A 454 8.13 9.23 -9.85
CA GLY A 454 7.55 8.44 -10.90
C GLY A 454 6.10 8.10 -10.62
N HIS A 455 5.28 8.04 -11.66
CA HIS A 455 3.86 7.81 -11.53
C HIS A 455 3.51 6.32 -11.51
N LEU A 456 2.37 6.02 -10.87
CA LEU A 456 1.83 4.67 -10.66
C LEU A 456 0.76 4.33 -11.70
N ASP A 457 0.02 5.34 -12.13
CA ASP A 457 -1.10 5.20 -13.05
C ASP A 457 -0.64 4.90 -14.47
N THR A 458 -1.59 4.52 -15.31
CA THR A 458 -1.37 4.43 -16.76
C THR A 458 -2.60 4.93 -17.48
N VAL A 459 -2.47 5.28 -18.75
CA VAL A 459 -3.65 5.38 -19.62
C VAL A 459 -4.44 4.05 -19.73
N THR A 460 -5.64 4.15 -20.32
CA THR A 460 -6.55 3.01 -20.51
C THR A 460 -5.90 1.82 -21.23
N LEU A 461 -6.29 0.62 -20.82
CA LEU A 461 -5.89 -0.64 -21.48
C LEU A 461 -6.66 -0.91 -22.79
N LYS A 462 -7.80 -0.24 -23.01
CA LYS A 462 -8.74 -0.58 -24.10
C LYS A 462 -8.16 -0.39 -25.50
N THR A 463 -7.23 0.55 -25.66
CA THR A 463 -6.60 0.87 -26.95
C THR A 463 -5.39 0.00 -27.26
N TYR A 464 -4.96 -0.84 -26.30
CA TYR A 464 -3.84 -1.74 -26.45
C TYR A 464 -4.23 -2.98 -27.25
N GLU A 465 -3.39 -3.39 -28.20
CA GLU A 465 -3.57 -4.61 -28.98
C GLU A 465 -2.86 -5.78 -28.30
N GLY A 466 -3.58 -6.88 -28.08
CA GLY A 466 -3.04 -8.06 -27.37
C GLY A 466 -3.27 -8.00 -25.86
N GLU A 467 -2.29 -8.46 -25.08
CA GLU A 467 -2.39 -8.58 -23.61
C GLU A 467 -1.64 -7.42 -22.92
N PRO A 468 -2.36 -6.35 -22.50
CA PRO A 468 -1.73 -5.12 -22.02
C PRO A 468 -0.96 -5.29 -20.71
N LEU A 469 -1.30 -6.29 -19.90
CA LEU A 469 -0.68 -6.55 -18.60
C LEU A 469 0.26 -7.77 -18.63
N SER A 470 0.70 -8.19 -19.82
CA SER A 470 1.46 -9.44 -19.96
C SER A 470 2.84 -9.39 -19.30
N GLY A 471 3.55 -8.27 -19.40
CA GLY A 471 4.93 -8.14 -18.94
C GLY A 471 5.89 -9.09 -19.67
N VAL A 472 5.53 -9.55 -20.87
CA VAL A 472 6.33 -10.53 -21.63
C VAL A 472 7.62 -9.88 -22.10
N ILE A 473 8.73 -10.62 -21.97
CA ILE A 473 10.02 -10.22 -22.51
C ILE A 473 10.28 -10.96 -23.82
N SER A 474 10.50 -10.21 -24.91
CA SER A 474 10.92 -10.73 -26.22
C SER A 474 11.93 -9.79 -26.84
N ASP A 475 12.98 -10.33 -27.45
CA ASP A 475 13.98 -9.55 -28.22
C ASP A 475 14.57 -8.34 -27.45
N GLY A 476 14.86 -8.53 -26.16
CA GLY A 476 15.42 -7.48 -25.28
C GLY A 476 14.42 -6.41 -24.84
N LYS A 477 13.13 -6.60 -25.10
CA LYS A 477 12.05 -5.66 -24.80
C LYS A 477 11.02 -6.29 -23.89
N LEU A 478 10.54 -5.53 -22.92
CA LEU A 478 9.43 -5.90 -22.05
C LEU A 478 8.18 -5.18 -22.54
N PHE A 479 7.14 -5.95 -22.89
CA PHE A 479 5.89 -5.44 -23.47
C PHE A 479 4.77 -5.33 -22.42
N GLY A 480 3.95 -4.30 -22.57
CA GLY A 480 2.75 -4.06 -21.79
C GLY A 480 2.50 -2.57 -21.55
N ARG A 481 1.25 -2.21 -21.23
CA ARG A 481 0.87 -0.84 -20.89
C ARG A 481 1.64 -0.38 -19.66
N GLY A 482 2.22 0.80 -19.77
CA GLY A 482 3.03 1.45 -18.76
C GLY A 482 4.41 0.84 -18.56
N SER A 483 4.82 -0.14 -19.39
CA SER A 483 6.17 -0.68 -19.37
C SER A 483 7.22 0.41 -19.62
N ALA A 484 6.98 1.27 -20.61
CA ALA A 484 7.78 2.45 -20.87
C ALA A 484 7.32 3.63 -20.00
N ASP A 485 6.00 3.86 -19.91
CA ASP A 485 5.40 5.07 -19.32
C ASP A 485 4.55 4.78 -18.06
N MET A 486 5.12 4.79 -16.86
CA MET A 486 6.56 4.91 -16.60
C MET A 486 7.13 3.85 -15.65
N LYS A 487 6.50 2.67 -15.61
CA LYS A 487 6.81 1.61 -14.63
C LYS A 487 8.24 1.09 -14.73
N GLY A 488 8.87 1.12 -15.91
CA GLY A 488 10.29 0.79 -16.08
C GLY A 488 11.23 1.78 -15.36
N GLY A 489 10.93 3.07 -15.46
CA GLY A 489 11.65 4.12 -14.73
C GLY A 489 11.40 4.06 -13.22
N LEU A 490 10.15 3.84 -12.82
CA LEU A 490 9.77 3.65 -11.41
C LEU A 490 10.50 2.45 -10.79
N ALA A 491 10.55 1.29 -11.47
CA ALA A 491 11.27 0.12 -11.00
C ALA A 491 12.77 0.40 -10.81
N ALA A 492 13.39 1.11 -11.76
CA ALA A 492 14.78 1.53 -11.65
C ALA A 492 15.02 2.44 -10.42
N ALA A 493 14.12 3.39 -10.17
CA ALA A 493 14.17 4.27 -9.01
C ALA A 493 13.97 3.53 -7.67
N MET A 494 13.05 2.56 -7.63
CA MET A 494 12.85 1.69 -6.46
C MET A 494 14.12 0.92 -6.11
N VAL A 495 14.78 0.30 -7.11
CA VAL A 495 16.03 -0.43 -6.90
C VAL A 495 17.16 0.50 -6.45
N ALA A 496 17.25 1.70 -7.05
CA ALA A 496 18.24 2.70 -6.65
C ALA A 496 18.01 3.17 -5.19
N LEU A 497 16.76 3.42 -4.78
CA LEU A 497 16.41 3.73 -3.39
C LEU A 497 16.86 2.61 -2.43
N ALA A 498 16.58 1.34 -2.75
CA ALA A 498 17.00 0.23 -1.90
C ALA A 498 18.53 0.11 -1.79
N SER A 499 19.26 0.44 -2.86
CA SER A 499 20.73 0.47 -2.84
C SER A 499 21.30 1.53 -1.89
N ALA A 500 20.58 2.64 -1.70
CA ALA A 500 21.00 3.72 -0.81
C ALA A 500 21.19 3.26 0.63
N LYS A 501 20.49 2.20 1.08
CA LYS A 501 20.63 1.65 2.43
C LYS A 501 22.01 1.09 2.76
N SER A 502 22.76 0.64 1.75
CA SER A 502 24.14 0.17 1.93
C SER A 502 25.19 1.22 1.57
N MET A 503 24.75 2.36 1.04
CA MET A 503 25.58 3.54 0.83
C MET A 503 25.58 4.35 2.12
N LYS A 504 26.75 4.71 2.64
CA LYS A 504 26.86 5.55 3.85
C LYS A 504 26.53 7.02 3.53
N ILE A 505 25.32 7.27 3.05
CA ILE A 505 24.85 8.59 2.61
C ILE A 505 24.65 9.54 3.79
N ARG A 506 24.83 10.82 3.52
CA ARG A 506 24.64 11.92 4.48
C ARG A 506 23.32 12.65 4.25
N GLY A 507 22.85 12.75 3.02
CA GLY A 507 21.52 13.27 2.69
C GLY A 507 20.48 12.17 2.56
N ASP A 508 19.21 12.50 2.79
CA ASP A 508 18.08 11.57 2.62
C ASP A 508 17.82 11.27 1.14
N VAL A 509 17.43 10.05 0.82
CA VAL A 509 16.94 9.67 -0.52
C VAL A 509 15.47 9.32 -0.42
N LEU A 510 14.66 9.97 -1.26
CA LEU A 510 13.22 9.80 -1.30
C LEU A 510 12.81 9.23 -2.66
N LEU A 511 11.80 8.36 -2.67
CA LEU A 511 11.04 8.00 -3.85
C LEU A 511 9.59 8.42 -3.63
N THR A 512 9.02 9.15 -4.58
CA THR A 512 7.60 9.49 -4.61
C THR A 512 6.97 8.73 -5.78
N ALA A 513 6.26 7.64 -5.46
CA ALA A 513 5.46 6.88 -6.41
C ALA A 513 4.05 7.49 -6.41
N VAL A 514 3.74 8.32 -7.40
CA VAL A 514 2.59 9.25 -7.36
C VAL A 514 1.41 8.78 -8.20
N ALA A 515 0.20 9.19 -7.82
CA ALA A 515 -1.02 8.91 -8.56
C ALA A 515 -1.41 10.03 -9.55
N ASP A 516 -2.20 9.65 -10.54
CA ASP A 516 -2.91 10.52 -11.49
C ASP A 516 -2.02 11.44 -12.34
N GLU A 517 -0.76 11.09 -12.65
CA GLU A 517 0.08 11.93 -13.53
C GLU A 517 -0.57 12.11 -14.91
N GLU A 518 -1.13 11.01 -15.46
CA GLU A 518 -1.78 10.91 -16.77
C GLU A 518 -3.07 11.74 -16.85
N GLY A 519 -3.60 12.14 -15.69
CA GLY A 519 -4.78 12.97 -15.54
C GLY A 519 -4.43 14.41 -15.20
N TYR A 520 -4.54 14.74 -13.91
CA TYR A 520 -4.31 16.09 -13.40
C TYR A 520 -3.05 16.18 -12.52
N SER A 521 -2.28 15.12 -12.38
CA SER A 521 -1.05 15.06 -11.57
C SER A 521 -1.29 15.49 -10.12
N VAL A 522 -2.41 15.03 -9.55
CA VAL A 522 -2.78 15.34 -8.16
C VAL A 522 -1.82 14.68 -7.17
N GLY A 523 -1.26 13.51 -7.49
CA GLY A 523 -0.37 12.78 -6.58
C GLY A 523 0.90 13.55 -6.22
N THR A 524 1.61 14.12 -7.19
CA THR A 524 2.78 14.97 -6.90
C THR A 524 2.39 16.22 -6.11
N SER A 525 1.24 16.83 -6.43
CA SER A 525 0.72 17.97 -5.68
C SER A 525 0.40 17.62 -4.21
N ASP A 526 -0.15 16.44 -3.96
CA ASP A 526 -0.52 15.94 -2.64
C ASP A 526 0.71 15.58 -1.80
N VAL A 527 1.69 14.91 -2.41
CA VAL A 527 2.99 14.62 -1.79
C VAL A 527 3.71 15.92 -1.40
N LEU A 528 3.68 16.93 -2.28
CA LEU A 528 4.23 18.23 -1.98
C LEU A 528 3.41 18.95 -0.88
N SER A 529 2.09 18.84 -0.89
CA SER A 529 1.25 19.44 0.15
C SER A 529 1.46 18.79 1.53
N ALA A 530 1.77 17.49 1.56
CA ALA A 530 2.15 16.75 2.76
C ALA A 530 3.56 17.11 3.30
N GLY A 531 4.32 17.95 2.59
CA GLY A 531 5.60 18.48 3.05
C GLY A 531 6.84 17.71 2.60
N TRP A 532 6.70 16.68 1.77
CA TRP A 532 7.83 15.93 1.24
C TRP A 532 8.62 16.78 0.24
N ARG A 533 9.92 16.99 0.50
CA ARG A 533 10.82 17.83 -0.31
C ARG A 533 12.22 17.22 -0.33
N ALA A 534 13.03 17.67 -1.28
CA ALA A 534 14.46 17.37 -1.36
C ALA A 534 15.24 18.56 -1.97
N ASP A 535 16.57 18.51 -1.94
CA ASP A 535 17.45 19.54 -2.51
C ASP A 535 17.53 19.48 -4.05
N ALA A 536 17.21 18.32 -4.63
CA ALA A 536 17.05 18.12 -6.07
C ALA A 536 16.15 16.92 -6.35
N ALA A 537 15.66 16.81 -7.59
CA ALA A 537 14.82 15.69 -8.01
C ALA A 537 15.16 15.15 -9.41
N LEU A 538 14.87 13.87 -9.64
CA LEU A 538 14.84 13.24 -10.96
C LEU A 538 13.46 12.64 -11.21
N VAL A 539 12.81 13.04 -12.30
CA VAL A 539 11.57 12.42 -12.80
C VAL A 539 11.97 11.33 -13.80
N ASN A 540 11.53 10.10 -13.59
CA ASN A 540 12.10 8.94 -14.28
C ASN A 540 11.36 8.50 -15.55
N GLU A 541 10.81 9.44 -16.32
CA GLU A 541 10.09 9.19 -17.57
C GLU A 541 10.93 8.45 -18.63
N PRO A 542 10.31 7.78 -19.61
CA PRO A 542 11.03 7.13 -20.71
C PRO A 542 11.63 8.15 -21.69
N THR A 543 12.80 8.68 -21.35
CA THR A 543 13.48 9.73 -22.14
C THR A 543 14.45 9.19 -23.19
N ASN A 544 14.44 7.88 -23.49
CA ASN A 544 15.43 7.25 -24.36
C ASN A 544 16.87 7.49 -23.90
N MET A 545 17.09 7.48 -22.59
CA MET A 545 18.38 7.76 -21.95
C MET A 545 18.89 9.20 -22.16
N GLU A 546 18.09 10.10 -22.74
CA GLU A 546 18.43 11.52 -22.90
C GLU A 546 18.08 12.31 -21.63
N ILE A 547 18.90 13.30 -21.27
CA ILE A 547 18.62 14.19 -20.14
C ILE A 547 17.72 15.32 -20.63
N LEU A 548 16.49 15.37 -20.14
CA LEU A 548 15.60 16.50 -20.44
C LEU A 548 15.69 17.53 -19.32
N HIS A 549 16.11 18.74 -19.70
CA HIS A 549 16.25 19.87 -18.78
C HIS A 549 15.12 20.91 -18.94
N VAL A 550 14.25 20.72 -19.93
CA VAL A 550 13.22 21.67 -20.33
C VAL A 550 12.04 20.93 -20.93
N HIS A 551 10.82 21.37 -20.64
CA HIS A 551 9.62 20.85 -21.31
C HIS A 551 8.52 21.90 -21.46
N LYS A 552 7.59 21.66 -22.39
CA LYS A 552 6.45 22.54 -22.62
C LYS A 552 5.42 22.43 -21.49
N GLY A 553 4.71 23.53 -21.27
CA GLY A 553 3.48 23.56 -20.49
C GLY A 553 2.27 23.41 -21.39
N PHE A 554 1.07 23.46 -20.79
CA PHE A 554 -0.16 23.58 -21.56
C PHE A 554 -1.25 24.33 -20.79
N ALA A 555 -2.21 24.87 -21.54
CA ALA A 555 -3.38 25.54 -21.03
C ALA A 555 -4.60 25.15 -21.88
N LEU A 556 -5.73 24.91 -21.20
CA LEU A 556 -7.02 24.68 -21.80
C LEU A 556 -7.89 25.91 -21.59
N LEU A 557 -8.46 26.42 -22.67
CA LEU A 557 -9.36 27.58 -22.64
C LEU A 557 -10.70 27.23 -23.26
N GLU A 558 -11.75 27.77 -22.68
CA GLU A 558 -13.11 27.68 -23.17
C GLU A 558 -13.54 29.06 -23.69
N VAL A 559 -13.96 29.09 -24.97
CA VAL A 559 -14.48 30.28 -25.64
C VAL A 559 -15.94 30.04 -25.96
N ASN A 560 -16.80 30.89 -25.42
CA ASN A 560 -18.23 30.88 -25.66
C ASN A 560 -18.61 32.06 -26.53
N ILE A 561 -19.27 31.82 -27.66
CA ILE A 561 -19.73 32.84 -28.60
C ILE A 561 -21.25 32.82 -28.61
N TYR A 562 -21.85 34.00 -28.45
CA TYR A 562 -23.29 34.16 -28.27
C TYR A 562 -23.92 34.79 -29.51
N GLY A 563 -25.09 34.26 -29.85
CA GLY A 563 -25.96 34.73 -30.91
C GLY A 563 -27.38 34.97 -30.38
N VAL A 564 -28.36 34.96 -31.29
CA VAL A 564 -29.78 35.11 -30.99
C VAL A 564 -30.54 34.07 -31.80
N ALA A 565 -31.30 33.22 -31.12
CA ALA A 565 -32.11 32.20 -31.78
C ALA A 565 -33.27 32.85 -32.55
N ALA A 566 -33.46 32.42 -33.79
CA ALA A 566 -34.60 32.79 -34.62
C ALA A 566 -34.89 31.66 -35.61
N HIS A 567 -36.13 31.59 -36.11
CA HIS A 567 -36.47 30.67 -37.20
C HIS A 567 -35.57 30.95 -38.42
N GLY A 568 -35.11 29.92 -39.13
CA GLY A 568 -34.13 30.03 -40.22
C GLY A 568 -34.59 30.89 -41.40
N SER A 569 -35.89 31.16 -41.53
CA SER A 569 -36.45 32.10 -42.51
C SER A 569 -36.47 33.56 -42.05
N ARG A 570 -36.03 33.87 -40.83
CA ARG A 570 -36.04 35.20 -40.20
C ARG A 570 -34.63 35.68 -39.87
N PRO A 571 -33.78 35.93 -40.89
CA PRO A 571 -32.42 36.46 -40.70
C PRO A 571 -32.42 37.83 -40.01
N ASP A 572 -33.53 38.57 -40.08
CA ASP A 572 -33.69 39.88 -39.46
C ASP A 572 -33.79 39.84 -37.93
N LEU A 573 -34.07 38.68 -37.34
CA LEU A 573 -34.23 38.50 -35.90
C LEU A 573 -33.09 37.72 -35.23
N GLY A 574 -32.29 37.00 -36.02
CA GLY A 574 -31.28 36.07 -35.52
C GLY A 574 -29.86 36.61 -35.60
N VAL A 575 -28.98 36.11 -34.72
CA VAL A 575 -27.53 36.27 -34.84
C VAL A 575 -26.94 34.87 -34.79
N ASP A 576 -26.23 34.48 -35.84
CA ASP A 576 -25.68 33.13 -36.00
C ASP A 576 -24.36 32.98 -35.24
N ALA A 577 -24.40 32.36 -34.05
CA ALA A 577 -23.21 32.13 -33.23
C ALA A 577 -22.13 31.28 -33.92
N ILE A 578 -22.51 30.34 -34.81
CA ILE A 578 -21.57 29.48 -35.53
C ILE A 578 -20.85 30.29 -36.61
N CYS A 579 -21.56 31.11 -37.39
CA CYS A 579 -20.91 32.01 -38.33
C CYS A 579 -20.01 33.03 -37.62
N LYS A 580 -20.43 33.54 -36.45
CA LYS A 580 -19.58 34.43 -35.62
C LYS A 580 -18.29 33.72 -35.17
N ALA A 581 -18.38 32.46 -34.74
CA ALA A 581 -17.22 31.64 -34.42
C ALA A 581 -16.20 31.50 -35.55
N GLY A 582 -16.66 31.49 -36.81
CA GLY A 582 -15.78 31.46 -37.98
C GLY A 582 -14.78 32.64 -38.05
N TYR A 583 -15.18 33.84 -37.64
CA TYR A 583 -14.28 35.01 -37.61
C TYR A 583 -13.17 34.85 -36.56
N PHE A 584 -13.52 34.34 -35.39
CA PHE A 584 -12.56 34.05 -34.33
C PHE A 584 -11.56 32.98 -34.77
N LEU A 585 -12.04 31.85 -35.31
CA LEU A 585 -11.18 30.75 -35.76
C LEU A 585 -10.20 31.18 -36.86
N ALA A 586 -10.61 32.07 -37.78
CA ALA A 586 -9.72 32.59 -38.80
C ALA A 586 -8.57 33.44 -38.21
N GLN A 587 -8.84 34.26 -37.19
CA GLN A 587 -7.78 35.02 -36.52
C GLN A 587 -6.91 34.13 -35.61
N LEU A 588 -7.51 33.13 -34.97
CA LEU A 588 -6.81 32.13 -34.17
C LEU A 588 -5.79 31.35 -35.01
N ASP A 589 -6.17 30.93 -36.22
CA ASP A 589 -5.29 30.22 -37.15
C ASP A 589 -4.07 31.08 -37.56
N GLN A 590 -4.30 32.36 -37.88
CA GLN A 590 -3.20 33.29 -38.14
C GLN A 590 -2.28 33.46 -36.92
N PHE A 591 -2.84 33.49 -35.71
CA PHE A 591 -2.07 33.55 -34.48
C PHE A 591 -1.27 32.27 -34.25
N ALA A 592 -1.85 31.09 -34.49
CA ALA A 592 -1.17 29.81 -34.42
C ALA A 592 0.03 29.76 -35.38
N HIS A 593 -0.14 30.25 -36.62
CA HIS A 593 0.96 30.39 -37.56
C HIS A 593 2.04 31.35 -37.06
N ARG A 594 1.69 32.51 -36.51
CA ARG A 594 2.67 33.44 -35.93
C ARG A 594 3.45 32.81 -34.77
N LEU A 595 2.78 32.10 -33.86
CA LEU A 595 3.43 31.39 -32.76
C LEU A 595 4.46 30.38 -33.27
N GLN A 596 4.09 29.57 -34.27
CA GLN A 596 4.96 28.55 -34.86
C GLN A 596 6.19 29.12 -35.60
N HIS A 597 6.13 30.37 -36.08
CA HIS A 597 7.26 31.05 -36.72
C HIS A 597 8.03 31.97 -35.77
N GLY A 598 7.61 32.07 -34.51
CA GLY A 598 8.33 32.80 -33.48
C GLY A 598 9.67 32.12 -33.14
N GLN A 599 10.64 32.90 -32.69
CA GLN A 599 11.84 32.34 -32.06
C GLN A 599 11.42 31.81 -30.68
N GLY A 600 11.19 30.50 -30.56
CA GLY A 600 11.02 29.86 -29.25
C GLY A 600 12.25 30.15 -28.38
N SER A 601 12.03 30.35 -27.07
CA SER A 601 13.11 30.71 -26.13
C SER A 601 14.19 29.63 -26.00
N ASN A 602 13.84 28.36 -26.30
CA ASN A 602 14.77 27.23 -26.24
C ASN A 602 14.65 26.34 -27.50
N PRO A 603 15.76 26.12 -28.26
CA PRO A 603 15.73 25.36 -29.50
C PRO A 603 15.42 23.86 -29.31
N LYS A 604 15.50 23.33 -28.08
CA LYS A 604 15.22 21.91 -27.79
C LYS A 604 13.73 21.56 -27.76
N ILE A 605 12.86 22.54 -27.54
CA ILE A 605 11.40 22.34 -27.52
C ILE A 605 10.70 23.10 -28.67
N GLY A 606 11.38 24.06 -29.29
CA GLY A 606 10.79 24.89 -30.33
C GLY A 606 9.70 25.83 -29.78
N PRO A 607 8.87 26.43 -30.66
CA PRO A 607 7.88 27.41 -30.26
C PRO A 607 6.64 26.78 -29.60
N GLY A 608 5.84 27.63 -28.96
CA GLY A 608 4.50 27.25 -28.51
C GLY A 608 3.55 26.98 -29.67
N SER A 609 2.43 26.31 -29.38
CA SER A 609 1.33 26.10 -30.33
C SER A 609 -0.02 26.41 -29.69
N ILE A 610 -1.02 26.72 -30.53
CA ILE A 610 -2.42 26.82 -30.13
C ILE A 610 -3.29 26.22 -31.24
N HIS A 611 -4.38 25.55 -30.87
CA HIS A 611 -5.40 25.12 -31.81
C HIS A 611 -6.76 25.01 -31.13
N ALA A 612 -7.84 25.00 -31.92
CA ALA A 612 -9.17 24.64 -31.44
C ALA A 612 -9.33 23.12 -31.49
N SER A 613 -9.48 22.50 -30.31
CA SER A 613 -9.58 21.04 -30.18
C SER A 613 -11.02 20.54 -30.33
N ILE A 614 -12.01 21.32 -29.90
CA ILE A 614 -13.44 20.99 -29.96
C ILE A 614 -14.23 22.24 -30.35
N ILE A 615 -15.22 22.08 -31.23
CA ILE A 615 -16.26 23.10 -31.50
C ILE A 615 -17.64 22.45 -31.47
N LYS A 616 -18.60 23.10 -30.79
CA LYS A 616 -19.99 22.66 -30.69
C LYS A 616 -20.93 23.86 -30.81
N GLY A 617 -21.98 23.77 -31.63
CA GLY A 617 -22.97 24.83 -31.78
C GLY A 617 -24.18 24.37 -32.58
N GLY A 618 -25.33 25.01 -32.33
CA GLY A 618 -26.61 24.67 -32.95
C GLY A 618 -27.33 23.49 -32.30
N GLU A 619 -28.66 23.51 -32.39
CA GLU A 619 -29.54 22.46 -31.85
C GLU A 619 -30.36 21.77 -32.94
N GLU A 620 -30.80 22.52 -33.95
CA GLU A 620 -31.60 22.02 -35.07
C GLU A 620 -31.36 22.83 -36.35
N VAL A 621 -31.70 22.25 -37.50
CA VAL A 621 -31.36 22.81 -38.82
C VAL A 621 -32.17 24.05 -39.22
N ALA A 622 -33.33 24.26 -38.61
CA ALA A 622 -34.28 25.30 -39.00
C ALA A 622 -34.24 26.55 -38.09
N SER A 623 -33.17 26.70 -37.31
CA SER A 623 -33.01 27.79 -36.35
C SER A 623 -31.59 28.37 -36.41
N TYR A 624 -31.48 29.70 -36.26
CA TYR A 624 -30.20 30.37 -36.06
C TYR A 624 -29.62 29.95 -34.69
N PRO A 625 -28.36 29.51 -34.63
CA PRO A 625 -27.75 29.04 -33.38
C PRO A 625 -27.45 30.21 -32.44
N HIS A 626 -28.00 30.17 -31.23
CA HIS A 626 -27.75 31.23 -30.24
C HIS A 626 -26.44 31.05 -29.46
N PHE A 627 -25.75 29.91 -29.63
CA PHE A 627 -24.58 29.56 -28.84
C PHE A 627 -23.62 28.68 -29.65
N CYS A 628 -22.33 28.98 -29.54
CA CYS A 628 -21.24 28.15 -30.02
C CYS A 628 -20.10 28.13 -28.98
N ASN A 629 -19.70 26.94 -28.56
CA ASN A 629 -18.63 26.68 -27.61
C ASN A 629 -17.41 26.12 -28.35
N ILE A 630 -16.23 26.64 -28.04
CA ILE A 630 -14.94 26.21 -28.58
C ILE A 630 -13.98 25.94 -27.43
N ILE A 631 -13.34 24.77 -27.44
CA ILE A 631 -12.24 24.44 -26.52
C ILE A 631 -10.92 24.61 -27.27
N LEU A 632 -9.98 25.32 -26.65
CA LEU A 632 -8.64 25.55 -27.15
C LEU A 632 -7.62 24.79 -26.31
N GLU A 633 -6.59 24.24 -26.95
CA GLU A 633 -5.37 23.80 -26.28
C GLU A 633 -4.20 24.66 -26.73
N ARG A 634 -3.44 25.17 -25.77
CA ARG A 634 -2.23 25.98 -25.95
C ARG A 634 -1.04 25.27 -25.32
N ARG A 635 0.04 24.99 -26.06
CA ARG A 635 1.31 24.44 -25.54
C ARG A 635 2.35 25.52 -25.21
N THR A 636 2.50 25.90 -23.95
CA THR A 636 3.36 27.02 -23.53
C THR A 636 4.84 26.65 -23.44
N VAL A 637 5.72 27.65 -23.55
CA VAL A 637 7.18 27.53 -23.36
C VAL A 637 7.65 28.38 -22.16
N PRO A 638 8.85 28.13 -21.58
CA PRO A 638 9.35 28.91 -20.45
C PRO A 638 9.27 30.43 -20.72
N GLY A 639 8.71 31.15 -19.74
CA GLY A 639 8.38 32.57 -19.84
C GLY A 639 6.92 32.90 -20.16
N GLU A 640 6.16 31.93 -20.69
CA GLU A 640 4.72 32.12 -20.98
C GLU A 640 3.87 31.69 -19.78
N THR A 641 3.12 32.64 -19.22
CA THR A 641 2.23 32.42 -18.08
C THR A 641 0.78 32.22 -18.52
N PRO A 642 -0.09 31.65 -17.67
CA PRO A 642 -1.51 31.52 -18.00
C PRO A 642 -2.19 32.87 -18.26
N ALA A 643 -1.77 33.92 -17.56
CA ALA A 643 -2.27 35.28 -17.78
C ALA A 643 -1.91 35.80 -19.19
N ILE A 644 -0.67 35.56 -19.65
CA ILE A 644 -0.24 35.92 -21.01
C ILE A 644 -1.08 35.17 -22.05
N VAL A 645 -1.31 33.87 -21.85
CA VAL A 645 -2.12 33.06 -22.77
C VAL A 645 -3.55 33.56 -22.84
N GLU A 646 -4.16 33.84 -21.69
CA GLU A 646 -5.54 34.35 -21.64
C GLU A 646 -5.65 35.73 -22.32
N GLU A 647 -4.71 36.63 -22.05
CA GLU A 647 -4.64 37.95 -22.68
C GLU A 647 -4.50 37.85 -24.20
N GLN A 648 -3.61 36.99 -24.70
CA GLN A 648 -3.43 36.76 -26.14
C GLN A 648 -4.72 36.29 -26.83
N VAL A 649 -5.47 35.38 -26.22
CA VAL A 649 -6.74 34.89 -26.78
C VAL A 649 -7.83 35.97 -26.65
N ARG A 650 -7.85 36.71 -25.54
CA ARG A 650 -8.78 37.81 -25.30
C ARG A 650 -8.59 38.93 -26.32
N ASP A 651 -7.36 39.28 -26.67
CA ASP A 651 -7.06 40.30 -27.67
C ASP A 651 -7.58 39.92 -29.05
N ILE A 652 -7.46 38.64 -29.43
CA ILE A 652 -8.04 38.13 -30.69
C ILE A 652 -9.56 38.26 -30.66
N LEU A 653 -10.20 37.84 -29.57
CA LEU A 653 -11.65 37.93 -29.42
C LEU A 653 -12.14 39.39 -29.43
N GLN A 654 -11.41 40.30 -28.79
CA GLN A 654 -11.73 41.72 -28.77
C GLN A 654 -11.56 42.36 -30.15
N SER A 655 -10.49 42.04 -30.87
CA SER A 655 -10.28 42.45 -32.27
C SER A 655 -11.45 42.03 -33.18
N VAL A 656 -11.97 40.81 -32.98
CA VAL A 656 -13.17 40.35 -33.70
C VAL A 656 -14.41 41.12 -33.24
N ALA A 657 -14.59 41.35 -31.93
CA ALA A 657 -15.71 42.10 -31.40
C ALA A 657 -15.78 43.55 -31.92
N ASP A 658 -14.62 44.18 -32.11
CA ASP A 658 -14.51 45.55 -32.62
C ASP A 658 -14.81 45.65 -34.13
N SER A 659 -14.61 44.57 -34.88
CA SER A 659 -14.74 44.53 -36.36
C SER A 659 -16.00 43.84 -36.87
N VAL A 660 -16.62 42.98 -36.06
CA VAL A 660 -17.79 42.19 -36.42
C VAL A 660 -18.98 42.59 -35.55
N ALA A 661 -19.98 43.22 -36.17
CA ALA A 661 -21.21 43.62 -35.48
C ALA A 661 -21.87 42.45 -34.73
N ASP A 662 -22.47 42.74 -33.57
CA ASP A 662 -23.18 41.77 -32.71
C ASP A 662 -22.35 40.57 -32.23
N PHE A 663 -21.02 40.65 -32.29
CA PHE A 663 -20.15 39.61 -31.75
C PHE A 663 -20.05 39.74 -30.22
N LYS A 664 -20.54 38.73 -29.49
CA LYS A 664 -20.47 38.66 -28.03
C LYS A 664 -19.79 37.37 -27.62
N PHE A 665 -18.90 37.45 -26.64
CA PHE A 665 -18.14 36.29 -26.17
C PHE A 665 -17.95 36.25 -24.66
N ASP A 666 -17.62 35.06 -24.16
CA ASP A 666 -17.01 34.81 -22.85
C ASP A 666 -15.76 33.94 -23.04
N LEU A 667 -14.76 34.13 -22.18
CA LEU A 667 -13.48 33.42 -22.23
C LEU A 667 -13.11 32.97 -20.82
N LYS A 668 -12.80 31.69 -20.69
CA LYS A 668 -12.40 31.08 -19.42
C LYS A 668 -11.17 30.19 -19.61
N LEU A 669 -10.11 30.46 -18.86
CA LEU A 669 -9.03 29.49 -18.64
C LEU A 669 -9.56 28.38 -17.71
N THR A 670 -9.68 27.15 -18.21
CA THR A 670 -10.27 26.05 -17.45
C THR A 670 -9.23 25.21 -16.73
N PHE A 671 -8.05 25.05 -17.30
CA PHE A 671 -6.98 24.26 -16.73
C PHE A 671 -5.62 24.70 -17.28
N HIS A 672 -4.56 24.59 -16.48
CA HIS A 672 -3.20 24.83 -16.96
C HIS A 672 -2.14 24.05 -16.18
N ARG A 673 -1.02 23.82 -16.84
CA ARG A 673 0.19 23.21 -16.29
C ARG A 673 1.41 23.99 -16.81
N PRO A 674 2.29 24.52 -15.92
CA PRO A 674 3.35 25.42 -16.34
C PRO A 674 4.45 24.68 -17.13
N PRO A 675 5.16 25.38 -18.02
CA PRO A 675 6.40 24.88 -18.61
C PRO A 675 7.50 24.80 -17.55
N PHE A 676 8.58 24.11 -17.88
CA PHE A 676 9.70 23.89 -16.97
C PHE A 676 11.03 24.10 -17.70
N GLU A 677 12.02 24.65 -16.99
CA GLU A 677 13.41 24.74 -17.44
C GLU A 677 14.38 24.76 -16.24
N LEU A 678 15.41 23.91 -16.30
CA LEU A 678 16.61 24.00 -15.46
C LEU A 678 17.79 24.48 -16.29
N SER A 679 18.56 25.44 -15.77
CA SER A 679 19.77 25.93 -16.42
C SER A 679 20.82 24.83 -16.56
N LEU A 680 21.45 24.75 -17.74
CA LEU A 680 22.59 23.85 -18.01
C LEU A 680 23.85 24.20 -17.20
N ASP A 681 23.89 25.38 -16.58
CA ASP A 681 24.95 25.75 -15.65
C ASP A 681 24.73 25.25 -14.22
N HIS A 682 23.53 24.75 -13.92
CA HIS A 682 23.17 24.30 -12.59
C HIS A 682 24.06 23.12 -12.14
N PRO A 683 24.60 23.12 -10.90
CA PRO A 683 25.50 22.06 -10.43
C PRO A 683 24.90 20.65 -10.51
N PHE A 684 23.59 20.53 -10.25
CA PHE A 684 22.90 19.25 -10.35
C PHE A 684 22.90 18.70 -11.79
N PHE A 685 22.70 19.56 -12.80
CA PHE A 685 22.76 19.14 -14.19
C PHE A 685 24.15 18.62 -14.57
N LYS A 686 25.22 19.31 -14.16
CA LYS A 686 26.59 18.89 -14.43
C LYS A 686 26.88 17.51 -13.84
N LEU A 687 26.48 17.29 -12.58
CA LEU A 687 26.61 16.00 -11.90
C LEU A 687 25.86 14.89 -12.63
N VAL A 688 24.60 15.11 -13.00
CA VAL A 688 23.79 14.10 -13.71
C VAL A 688 24.38 13.84 -15.10
N LYS A 689 24.80 14.88 -15.85
CA LYS A 689 25.46 14.72 -17.15
C LYS A 689 26.68 13.80 -17.07
N ASP A 690 27.52 13.99 -16.06
CA ASP A 690 28.73 13.18 -15.86
C ASP A 690 28.36 11.70 -15.59
N VAL A 691 27.43 11.45 -14.67
CA VAL A 691 26.98 10.08 -14.34
C VAL A 691 26.32 9.40 -15.54
N VAL A 692 25.45 10.10 -16.27
CA VAL A 692 24.80 9.55 -17.46
C VAL A 692 25.84 9.21 -18.53
N SER A 693 26.83 10.07 -18.73
CA SER A 693 27.89 9.82 -19.72
C SER A 693 28.72 8.57 -19.37
N GLU A 694 29.06 8.42 -18.10
CA GLU A 694 29.78 7.25 -17.60
C GLU A 694 28.94 5.96 -17.69
N SER A 695 27.66 6.02 -17.31
CA SER A 695 26.75 4.87 -17.30
C SER A 695 26.42 4.35 -18.70
N THR A 696 26.37 5.25 -19.69
CA THR A 696 26.09 4.91 -21.10
C THR A 696 27.36 4.61 -21.90
N GLY A 697 28.54 5.00 -21.40
CA GLY A 697 29.81 4.87 -22.12
C GLY A 697 29.97 5.85 -23.29
N SER A 698 29.13 6.89 -23.35
CA SER A 698 29.11 7.90 -24.43
C SER A 698 28.73 9.27 -23.85
N GLU A 699 28.95 10.36 -24.59
CA GLU A 699 28.50 11.68 -24.11
C GLU A 699 26.98 11.71 -23.93
N ALA A 700 26.52 12.15 -22.74
CA ALA A 700 25.11 12.28 -22.45
C ALA A 700 24.42 13.26 -23.41
N VAL A 701 23.32 12.79 -24.03
CA VAL A 701 22.49 13.60 -24.90
C VAL A 701 21.58 14.49 -24.07
N VAL A 702 21.55 15.78 -24.39
CA VAL A 702 20.70 16.78 -23.72
C VAL A 702 19.57 17.18 -24.67
N ALA A 703 18.33 17.04 -24.21
CA ALA A 703 17.14 17.29 -25.01
C ALA A 703 16.07 18.04 -24.21
N GLY A 704 14.91 18.24 -24.85
CA GLY A 704 13.75 18.86 -24.25
C GLY A 704 12.48 18.11 -24.65
N ALA A 705 11.48 18.09 -23.77
CA ALA A 705 10.23 17.40 -24.01
C ALA A 705 9.18 18.33 -24.67
N PRO A 706 8.53 17.90 -25.77
CA PRO A 706 7.39 18.62 -26.32
C PRO A 706 6.11 18.43 -25.48
N TYR A 707 6.11 17.45 -24.56
CA TYR A 707 5.03 17.13 -23.63
C TYR A 707 5.31 17.72 -22.23
N TRP A 708 4.39 17.48 -21.28
CA TRP A 708 4.48 17.96 -19.91
C TRP A 708 4.84 16.81 -18.97
N THR A 709 5.46 17.10 -17.82
CA THR A 709 5.75 16.12 -16.75
C THR A 709 5.69 16.82 -15.38
N ASP A 710 5.68 16.03 -14.31
CA ASP A 710 5.68 16.49 -12.92
C ASP A 710 6.89 17.36 -12.50
N SER A 711 7.95 17.45 -13.33
CA SER A 711 9.09 18.35 -13.08
C SER A 711 8.65 19.80 -12.85
N ALA A 712 7.61 20.27 -13.54
CA ALA A 712 7.13 21.63 -13.36
C ALA A 712 6.52 21.88 -11.97
N LEU A 713 5.89 20.88 -11.35
CA LEU A 713 5.33 20.99 -10.00
C LEU A 713 6.44 21.04 -8.95
N LEU A 714 7.48 20.21 -9.12
CA LEU A 714 8.66 20.20 -8.26
C LEU A 714 9.41 21.55 -8.33
N ALA A 715 9.61 22.06 -9.55
CA ALA A 715 10.28 23.34 -9.79
C ALA A 715 9.50 24.53 -9.23
N ALA A 716 8.16 24.50 -9.29
CA ALA A 716 7.31 25.52 -8.68
C ALA A 716 7.47 25.59 -7.15
N GLN A 717 7.94 24.52 -6.51
CA GLN A 717 8.30 24.47 -5.09
C GLN A 717 9.78 24.78 -4.82
N GLY A 718 10.53 25.22 -5.83
CA GLY A 718 11.95 25.55 -5.72
C GLY A 718 12.89 24.34 -5.73
N ILE A 719 12.41 23.15 -6.09
CA ILE A 719 13.23 21.94 -6.19
C ILE A 719 13.80 21.87 -7.63
N PRO A 720 15.13 21.99 -7.83
CA PRO A 720 15.71 21.79 -9.15
C PRO A 720 15.54 20.33 -9.58
N SER A 721 14.93 20.11 -10.74
CA SER A 721 14.69 18.76 -11.26
C SER A 721 15.31 18.51 -12.64
N LEU A 722 15.44 17.25 -13.01
CA LEU A 722 15.74 16.80 -14.37
C LEU A 722 14.84 15.62 -14.69
N ILE A 723 14.66 15.32 -15.98
CA ILE A 723 13.93 14.12 -16.42
C ILE A 723 14.93 13.19 -17.08
N TRP A 724 14.98 11.94 -16.61
CA TRP A 724 15.88 10.93 -17.16
C TRP A 724 15.40 9.51 -16.83
N GLY A 725 15.27 8.69 -17.86
CA GLY A 725 14.85 7.30 -17.72
C GLY A 725 15.05 6.46 -18.98
N PRO A 726 14.41 5.29 -19.04
CA PRO A 726 14.79 4.21 -19.96
C PRO A 726 14.41 4.50 -21.43
N THR A 727 14.92 3.65 -22.32
CA THR A 727 14.50 3.59 -23.73
C THR A 727 13.19 2.86 -23.85
N GLY A 728 12.22 3.48 -24.52
CA GLY A 728 10.90 2.91 -24.71
C GLY A 728 10.23 3.40 -25.98
N TYR A 729 9.10 2.78 -26.30
CA TYR A 729 8.32 3.11 -27.49
C TYR A 729 6.84 2.94 -27.22
N GLY A 730 6.02 3.67 -27.98
CA GLY A 730 4.59 3.42 -28.05
C GLY A 730 3.80 3.92 -26.84
N LEU A 731 4.28 5.00 -26.20
CA LEU A 731 3.56 5.71 -25.14
C LEU A 731 2.12 6.00 -25.64
N HIS A 732 1.12 5.53 -24.89
CA HIS A 732 -0.31 5.62 -25.21
C HIS A 732 -0.74 4.91 -26.51
N GLY A 733 0.18 4.22 -27.16
CA GLY A 733 -0.01 3.52 -28.42
C GLY A 733 -0.70 2.16 -28.27
N LYS A 734 -0.93 1.51 -29.41
CA LYS A 734 -1.50 0.16 -29.49
C LYS A 734 -0.56 -0.93 -28.98
N GLU A 735 0.74 -0.65 -29.04
CA GLU A 735 1.80 -1.49 -28.51
C GLU A 735 2.72 -0.57 -27.72
N GLU A 736 3.21 -1.04 -26.58
CA GLU A 736 4.15 -0.32 -25.75
C GLU A 736 5.21 -1.30 -25.23
N TRP A 737 6.47 -0.87 -25.24
CA TRP A 737 7.57 -1.64 -24.68
C TRP A 737 8.69 -0.76 -24.14
N VAL A 738 9.43 -1.31 -23.17
CA VAL A 738 10.68 -0.75 -22.63
C VAL A 738 11.85 -1.69 -22.89
N GLU A 739 13.01 -1.14 -23.22
CA GLU A 739 14.25 -1.90 -23.42
C GLU A 739 14.86 -2.31 -22.08
N ILE A 740 15.01 -3.61 -21.84
CA ILE A 740 15.42 -4.14 -20.53
C ILE A 740 16.84 -3.73 -20.13
N GLU A 741 17.75 -3.58 -21.10
CA GLU A 741 19.13 -3.13 -20.83
C GLU A 741 19.15 -1.68 -20.34
N SER A 742 18.31 -0.82 -20.93
CA SER A 742 18.20 0.58 -20.52
C SER A 742 17.67 0.72 -19.09
N VAL A 743 16.70 -0.10 -18.69
CA VAL A 743 16.16 -0.14 -17.31
C VAL A 743 17.28 -0.43 -16.30
N GLY A 744 18.14 -1.42 -16.60
CA GLY A 744 19.31 -1.73 -15.76
C GLY A 744 20.34 -0.61 -15.69
N LYS A 745 20.62 0.06 -16.81
CA LYS A 745 21.53 1.22 -16.88
C LYS A 745 20.99 2.41 -16.08
N VAL A 746 19.69 2.72 -16.19
CA VAL A 746 19.05 3.77 -15.40
C VAL A 746 19.16 3.46 -13.92
N ALA A 747 18.82 2.24 -13.48
CA ALA A 747 18.93 1.86 -12.06
C ALA A 747 20.36 2.04 -11.52
N THR A 748 21.36 1.68 -12.32
CA THR A 748 22.78 1.85 -11.98
C THR A 748 23.17 3.34 -11.91
N GLY A 749 22.77 4.14 -12.90
CA GLY A 749 23.05 5.57 -12.92
C GLY A 749 22.37 6.33 -11.78
N LEU A 750 21.11 6.01 -11.46
CA LEU A 750 20.40 6.58 -10.30
C LEU A 750 21.12 6.26 -8.99
N SER A 751 21.60 5.01 -8.84
CA SER A 751 22.41 4.59 -7.69
C SER A 751 23.72 5.39 -7.56
N GLU A 752 24.37 5.69 -8.68
CA GLU A 752 25.61 6.48 -8.69
C GLU A 752 25.34 7.98 -8.47
N ILE A 753 24.20 8.51 -8.92
CA ILE A 753 23.76 9.88 -8.62
C ILE A 753 23.52 10.03 -7.10
N ILE A 754 22.86 9.06 -6.45
CA ILE A 754 22.72 9.04 -4.99
C ILE A 754 24.09 9.15 -4.33
N ARG A 755 25.03 8.30 -4.75
CA ARG A 755 26.37 8.23 -4.16
C ARG A 755 27.10 9.58 -4.23
N ARG A 756 27.04 10.28 -5.36
CA ARG A 756 27.74 11.57 -5.56
C ARG A 756 27.00 12.76 -4.98
N PHE A 757 25.67 12.75 -4.99
CA PHE A 757 24.87 13.90 -4.61
C PHE A 757 24.57 13.94 -3.10
N CYS A 758 24.31 12.78 -2.50
CA CYS A 758 23.94 12.64 -1.08
C CYS A 758 25.16 12.46 -0.16
N GLU A 759 26.36 12.80 -0.64
CA GLU A 759 27.65 12.59 0.01
C GLU A 759 27.86 13.39 1.31
#